data_AF-A0AAE1HUM2-F1
#
_entry.id   AF-A0AAE1HUM2-F1
#
_cell.length_a   1.000
_cell.length_b   1.000
_cell.length_c   1.000
_cell.angle_alpha   90.00
_cell.angle_beta   90.00
_cell.angle_gamma   90.00
#
_symmetry.space_group_name_H-M   'P 1'
#
loop_
_entity.id
_entity.type
_entity.pdbx_description
1 polymer ?
#
loop_
_entity_poly.entity_id
_entity_poly.type
_entity_poly.pdbx_seq_one_letter_code
_entity_poly.pdbx_strand_id
1 'polypeptide(L)'
;MMKVVRLLSLATAVVAAATFASAAHLPAADENPYALPDNFLIGAGVSAIQTEGAWDADGKKESASDHVLHLGKLGSLGFTDPHQHDVAADSYHRYKEDVAMAKQLGLQVYRFSISWGRVYYEGVRNEVGIQYYHNLIKEIKDNGMRPLVTVYHFDHPQVYEDEFKGWQSPKMVEKFEQYTKFIFSEYGSEVDLWVTMNEPNMYCPYFGQMFVISGLYTEQEANMYDCMRNLVLGHAKSYRAFKDGKYQGQIGVNAIIIHAAPNSTRPEDVHAAELFNEVFAGQILGPAVHGDFPQVLKDELGDKITEFTDDEKQLLRGSTDFIGFNVYYSMVASYKDPSIPTPFIPIMGKLIEDLHTINLAIGGAVDPTNPLSMFQTISPEALRDALLYAWEHYKVPLMITENGFGDSTNVGKHDHIRASYHSAYMRTMVTTMKEFDIPVIGYCAWSLIDSFEWSAGFGRPFGLVHVDYEGKTLDRSLKDSSEFWIELSKTRAIPIRDEPTTPAPTSAPAPTPGTSTQPPSSTTPKSSATFISTCLLLQVCSAVLSLPPWLRRRVPLLAWLPSYSSGAAVADLIAGLTLGVTMMPQSIAYAHLANVSPEYGLYSAFAGGFVYMFLGTIRQVAIGPASIMSIITLQFTRDKPIPFVHLLTFFTGVGQFVMLVLRLGFLVDFISAPVVSAFTSATAIIIMVAQLRPLLGLSFRAHGCVETLVGVVKRAADIRPGDLTMGLTSIAFLVAFKGLALVRADPKKPLGRGLWFLSICKNGLCLTLATVAAGMLHRRLDGGVPFAVVGNMPPGLPAVTLPPFQGIQVGNQTYSFPDMMGELGVGLVVTPVVAVLINIAIGKAYAGAAVGGGGLDASQELLALSACNLLGALVQGMPVSGALTRSAVAEASGVRTPLAGLYCSALIVAALAWLTPSFYFIPRPTLAAVLIVAVSSLIDVRIVPRLWRVNKRDFVVLVVTFFTCLWLGVEVGLVVGMAMDATRLLQPWARPSLDEVVKKSPDGHEYMLVRPSLGMLYPGVDTLHEQATRAAATLGRGELAVVVDCSSVVCMDYSAAVGLVTLADELGERGQRLILLGARPSARSVLIEAGLDQDAFCEEDSLLRSLRGNDADRDILVPAPNHRLLPRAEDGMQLDNEENHVANKT
;
A
#
# COMPACT_ATOMS: atom_id res chain seq x y z
N MET A 1 37.24 -32.85 -0.62
CA MET A 1 35.91 -32.24 -0.35
C MET A 1 35.81 -31.60 1.04
N MET A 2 35.96 -32.31 2.17
CA MET A 2 35.78 -31.70 3.52
C MET A 2 36.75 -30.55 3.88
N LYS A 3 37.99 -30.57 3.40
CA LYS A 3 38.96 -29.45 3.61
C LYS A 3 38.63 -28.19 2.81
N VAL A 4 37.99 -28.35 1.64
CA VAL A 4 37.58 -27.23 0.76
C VAL A 4 36.31 -26.57 1.29
N VAL A 5 35.37 -27.36 1.82
CA VAL A 5 34.17 -26.85 2.51
C VAL A 5 34.54 -26.09 3.78
N ARG A 6 35.56 -26.54 4.54
CA ARG A 6 36.08 -25.80 5.70
C ARG A 6 36.83 -24.51 5.34
N LEU A 7 37.52 -24.48 4.20
CA LEU A 7 38.18 -23.26 3.71
C LEU A 7 37.16 -22.22 3.19
N LEU A 8 36.10 -22.68 2.52
CA LEU A 8 34.99 -21.83 2.06
C LEU A 8 34.18 -21.27 3.24
N SER A 9 33.97 -22.05 4.31
CA SER A 9 33.31 -21.56 5.53
C SER A 9 34.19 -20.61 6.36
N LEU A 10 35.51 -20.80 6.35
CA LEU A 10 36.46 -19.86 6.98
C LEU A 10 36.57 -18.55 6.19
N ALA A 11 36.56 -18.61 4.85
CA ALA A 11 36.60 -17.42 4.00
C ALA A 11 35.30 -16.59 4.10
N THR A 12 34.13 -17.24 4.25
CA THR A 12 32.87 -16.52 4.52
C THR A 12 32.85 -15.89 5.91
N ALA A 13 33.44 -16.54 6.92
CA ALA A 13 33.57 -15.97 8.27
C ALA A 13 34.56 -14.79 8.32
N VAL A 14 35.65 -14.82 7.55
CA VAL A 14 36.65 -13.73 7.48
C VAL A 14 36.12 -12.53 6.68
N VAL A 15 35.34 -12.75 5.61
CA VAL A 15 34.67 -11.67 4.87
C VAL A 15 33.54 -11.03 5.69
N ALA A 16 32.82 -11.82 6.51
CA ALA A 16 31.88 -11.31 7.48
C ALA A 16 32.59 -10.49 8.58
N ALA A 17 33.69 -11.00 9.14
CA ALA A 17 34.44 -10.27 10.17
C ALA A 17 35.07 -8.96 9.65
N ALA A 18 35.53 -8.93 8.39
CA ALA A 18 36.08 -7.73 7.76
C ALA A 18 35.02 -6.66 7.44
N THR A 19 33.75 -7.05 7.26
CA THR A 19 32.62 -6.10 7.10
C THR A 19 32.11 -5.57 8.44
N PHE A 20 32.32 -6.29 9.55
CA PHE A 20 31.98 -5.82 10.90
C PHE A 20 32.97 -4.76 11.45
N ALA A 21 34.22 -4.74 10.99
CA ALA A 21 35.26 -3.84 11.52
C ALA A 21 35.22 -2.40 10.95
N SER A 22 34.49 -2.15 9.85
CA SER A 22 34.42 -0.82 9.21
C SER A 22 33.13 -0.04 9.53
N ALA A 23 32.24 -0.59 10.36
CA ALA A 23 30.96 0.03 10.74
C ALA A 23 30.99 0.74 12.11
N ALA A 24 32.11 0.68 12.83
CA ALA A 24 32.27 1.37 14.10
C ALA A 24 32.81 2.79 13.86
N HIS A 25 31.88 3.73 13.69
CA HIS A 25 31.96 5.19 13.92
C HIS A 25 31.32 5.97 12.77
N LEU A 26 30.03 6.28 12.95
CA LEU A 26 29.32 7.52 12.58
C LEU A 26 27.88 7.42 13.17
N PRO A 27 27.21 8.55 13.44
CA PRO A 27 26.48 8.78 14.70
C PRO A 27 25.10 8.11 14.77
N ALA A 28 24.69 7.80 16.00
CA ALA A 28 23.41 7.23 16.36
C ALA A 28 22.25 8.24 16.18
N ALA A 29 21.21 7.80 15.45
CA ALA A 29 19.79 7.90 15.79
C ALA A 29 18.98 7.15 14.71
N ASP A 30 18.92 5.82 14.82
CA ASP A 30 17.93 5.01 14.12
C ASP A 30 16.55 5.31 14.75
N GLU A 31 15.78 6.22 14.17
CA GLU A 31 14.35 6.28 14.51
C GLU A 31 13.64 5.12 13.80
N ASN A 32 13.19 4.14 14.58
CA ASN A 32 12.32 3.10 14.07
C ASN A 32 11.08 3.76 13.43
N PRO A 33 10.81 3.55 12.13
CA PRO A 33 9.72 4.24 11.43
C PRO A 33 8.34 3.96 12.03
N TYR A 34 8.20 2.87 12.80
CA TYR A 34 6.97 2.49 13.51
C TYR A 34 7.07 2.64 15.04
N ALA A 35 8.00 3.48 15.53
CA ALA A 35 8.02 3.87 16.94
C ALA A 35 6.77 4.69 17.29
N LEU A 36 6.18 4.39 18.45
CA LEU A 36 5.06 5.16 19.01
C LEU A 36 5.58 6.39 19.78
N PRO A 37 4.84 7.51 19.80
CA PRO A 37 5.15 8.65 20.66
C PRO A 37 5.25 8.26 22.14
N ASP A 38 6.10 8.90 22.95
CA ASP A 38 6.32 8.55 24.36
C ASP A 38 5.06 8.51 25.22
N ASN A 39 4.12 9.42 24.95
CA ASN A 39 2.86 9.52 25.69
C ASN A 39 1.70 8.72 25.07
N PHE A 40 1.96 7.89 24.04
CA PHE A 40 0.93 7.11 23.36
C PHE A 40 0.44 5.96 24.25
N LEU A 41 -0.88 5.85 24.42
CA LEU A 41 -1.52 4.86 25.27
C LEU A 41 -1.85 3.57 24.52
N ILE A 42 -1.41 2.43 25.06
CA ILE A 42 -1.75 1.09 24.54
C ILE A 42 -2.71 0.42 25.52
N GLY A 43 -3.85 -0.07 25.04
CA GLY A 43 -4.84 -0.73 25.90
C GLY A 43 -5.65 -1.82 25.21
N ALA A 44 -6.62 -2.35 25.95
CA ALA A 44 -7.66 -3.25 25.44
C ALA A 44 -8.96 -3.03 26.22
N GLY A 45 -10.09 -3.35 25.60
CA GLY A 45 -11.41 -3.12 26.15
C GLY A 45 -12.18 -4.38 26.52
N VAL A 46 -13.06 -4.24 27.51
CA VAL A 46 -14.17 -5.14 27.84
C VAL A 46 -15.47 -4.34 27.93
N SER A 47 -16.61 -5.03 27.94
CA SER A 47 -17.94 -4.43 28.12
C SER A 47 -18.71 -5.20 29.18
N ALA A 48 -19.42 -4.48 30.05
CA ALA A 48 -20.15 -5.04 31.18
C ALA A 48 -21.06 -6.21 30.76
N ILE A 49 -22.00 -5.96 29.85
CA ILE A 49 -22.95 -6.97 29.36
C ILE A 49 -22.27 -8.14 28.62
N GLN A 50 -21.13 -7.90 27.97
CA GLN A 50 -20.44 -8.92 27.16
C GLN A 50 -19.44 -9.77 27.97
N THR A 51 -19.09 -9.36 29.19
CA THR A 51 -18.01 -10.01 29.98
C THR A 51 -18.33 -10.24 31.45
N GLU A 52 -19.05 -9.34 32.13
CA GLU A 52 -19.26 -9.43 33.59
C GLU A 52 -20.11 -10.63 33.99
N GLY A 53 -21.18 -10.91 33.25
CA GLY A 53 -22.21 -11.87 33.66
C GLY A 53 -22.91 -11.42 34.94
N ALA A 54 -23.30 -12.39 35.77
CA ALA A 54 -23.97 -12.15 37.05
C ALA A 54 -25.15 -11.17 36.90
N TRP A 55 -26.03 -11.50 35.94
CA TRP A 55 -27.01 -10.56 35.40
C TRP A 55 -28.08 -10.12 36.42
N ASP A 56 -28.42 -10.99 37.39
CA ASP A 56 -29.40 -10.78 38.47
C ASP A 56 -28.78 -10.80 39.88
N ALA A 57 -27.46 -10.92 39.97
CA ALA A 57 -26.75 -11.01 41.25
C ALA A 57 -26.68 -9.67 41.98
N ASP A 58 -26.60 -9.73 43.32
CA ASP A 58 -26.30 -8.59 44.19
C ASP A 58 -27.14 -7.34 43.94
N GLY A 59 -28.41 -7.52 43.56
CA GLY A 59 -29.35 -6.42 43.36
C GLY A 59 -29.24 -5.71 42.02
N LYS A 60 -28.43 -6.20 41.06
CA LYS A 60 -28.47 -5.71 39.68
C LYS A 60 -29.89 -5.83 39.12
N LYS A 61 -30.38 -4.75 38.52
CA LYS A 61 -31.64 -4.76 37.78
C LYS A 61 -31.43 -5.26 36.37
N GLU A 62 -32.42 -5.99 35.85
CA GLU A 62 -32.46 -6.44 34.46
C GLU A 62 -32.30 -5.23 33.53
N SER A 63 -31.33 -5.33 32.62
CA SER A 63 -31.13 -4.32 31.58
C SER A 63 -32.01 -4.60 30.36
N ALA A 64 -32.21 -3.60 29.51
CA ALA A 64 -32.91 -3.77 28.24
C ALA A 64 -32.24 -4.82 27.35
N SER A 65 -30.92 -4.91 27.40
CA SER A 65 -30.13 -5.93 26.71
C SER A 65 -30.39 -7.33 27.26
N ASP A 66 -30.37 -7.50 28.59
CA ASP A 66 -30.69 -8.77 29.25
C ASP A 66 -32.11 -9.23 28.83
N HIS A 67 -33.08 -8.33 28.98
CA HIS A 67 -34.49 -8.61 28.72
C HIS A 67 -34.72 -9.08 27.28
N VAL A 68 -34.15 -8.40 26.29
CA VAL A 68 -34.34 -8.71 24.87
C VAL A 68 -33.76 -10.07 24.50
N LEU A 69 -32.63 -10.45 25.10
CA LEU A 69 -32.02 -11.77 24.92
C LEU A 69 -32.89 -12.86 25.58
N HIS A 70 -33.36 -12.63 26.81
CA HIS A 70 -34.23 -13.55 27.55
C HIS A 70 -35.57 -13.84 26.86
N LEU A 71 -36.09 -12.91 26.05
CA LEU A 71 -37.32 -13.14 25.28
C LEU A 71 -37.18 -14.29 24.27
N GLY A 72 -35.96 -14.67 23.87
CA GLY A 72 -35.72 -15.80 22.95
C GLY A 72 -36.27 -15.58 21.54
N LYS A 73 -36.57 -14.32 21.17
CA LYS A 73 -37.16 -13.94 19.88
C LYS A 73 -36.13 -13.55 18.82
N LEU A 74 -34.85 -13.44 19.19
CA LEU A 74 -33.77 -13.02 18.29
C LEU A 74 -33.10 -14.18 17.54
N GLY A 75 -33.75 -15.34 17.44
CA GLY A 75 -33.22 -16.50 16.69
C GLY A 75 -32.91 -16.20 15.22
N SER A 76 -33.63 -15.25 14.60
CA SER A 76 -33.35 -14.76 13.24
C SER A 76 -32.02 -14.02 13.09
N LEU A 77 -31.47 -13.51 14.20
CA LEU A 77 -30.16 -12.86 14.26
C LEU A 77 -29.05 -13.79 14.75
N GLY A 78 -29.34 -15.09 14.93
CA GLY A 78 -28.37 -16.10 15.34
C GLY A 78 -28.29 -16.35 16.85
N PHE A 79 -29.13 -15.71 17.66
CA PHE A 79 -29.20 -15.97 19.10
C PHE A 79 -30.10 -17.18 19.38
N THR A 80 -29.48 -18.34 19.59
CA THR A 80 -30.17 -19.61 19.78
C THR A 80 -30.41 -19.98 21.24
N ASP A 81 -29.61 -19.46 22.15
CA ASP A 81 -29.75 -19.65 23.61
C ASP A 81 -30.05 -18.29 24.29
N PRO A 82 -31.25 -18.10 24.87
CA PRO A 82 -31.63 -16.88 25.58
C PRO A 82 -30.75 -16.56 26.80
N HIS A 83 -30.11 -17.56 27.41
CA HIS A 83 -29.38 -17.44 28.70
C HIS A 83 -27.86 -17.49 28.55
N GLN A 84 -27.34 -17.50 27.33
CA GLN A 84 -25.90 -17.64 27.10
C GLN A 84 -25.06 -16.47 27.66
N HIS A 85 -25.67 -15.30 27.84
CA HIS A 85 -25.01 -14.07 28.29
C HIS A 85 -25.06 -13.89 29.83
N ASP A 86 -25.94 -14.61 30.53
CA ASP A 86 -26.17 -14.55 31.97
C ASP A 86 -24.88 -14.72 32.79
N VAL A 87 -24.00 -15.60 32.33
CA VAL A 87 -22.69 -15.87 32.93
C VAL A 87 -21.57 -15.13 32.19
N ALA A 88 -21.67 -14.98 30.87
CA ALA A 88 -20.62 -14.40 30.02
C ALA A 88 -19.23 -14.99 30.35
N ALA A 89 -18.19 -14.16 30.49
CA ALA A 89 -16.87 -14.57 30.94
C ALA A 89 -16.75 -14.64 32.47
N ASP A 90 -17.80 -14.28 33.21
CA ASP A 90 -17.82 -14.17 34.68
C ASP A 90 -16.80 -13.18 35.25
N SER A 91 -16.54 -12.08 34.54
CA SER A 91 -15.62 -11.04 35.02
C SER A 91 -16.10 -10.39 36.32
N TYR A 92 -17.39 -10.44 36.65
CA TYR A 92 -17.90 -9.92 37.93
C TYR A 92 -17.22 -10.58 39.13
N HIS A 93 -16.98 -11.89 39.07
CA HIS A 93 -16.27 -12.61 40.13
C HIS A 93 -14.75 -12.73 39.87
N ARG A 94 -14.31 -12.64 38.60
CA ARG A 94 -12.93 -12.94 38.17
C ARG A 94 -12.14 -11.75 37.65
N TYR A 95 -12.60 -10.52 37.85
CA TYR A 95 -11.92 -9.31 37.34
C TYR A 95 -10.43 -9.20 37.70
N LYS A 96 -10.01 -9.75 38.85
CA LYS A 96 -8.59 -9.76 39.24
C LYS A 96 -7.72 -10.57 38.28
N GLU A 97 -8.24 -11.69 37.78
CA GLU A 97 -7.56 -12.50 36.77
C GLU A 97 -7.49 -11.74 35.44
N ASP A 98 -8.59 -11.07 35.06
CA ASP A 98 -8.66 -10.31 33.81
C ASP A 98 -7.68 -9.11 33.83
N VAL A 99 -7.60 -8.39 34.96
CA VAL A 99 -6.61 -7.32 35.19
C VAL A 99 -5.18 -7.87 35.22
N ALA A 100 -4.95 -9.04 35.82
CA ALA A 100 -3.65 -9.69 35.80
C ALA A 100 -3.21 -10.06 34.37
N MET A 101 -4.13 -10.53 33.52
CA MET A 101 -3.86 -10.80 32.11
C MET A 101 -3.52 -9.51 31.34
N ALA A 102 -4.27 -8.42 31.55
CA ALA A 102 -3.97 -7.12 30.96
C ALA A 102 -2.57 -6.60 31.34
N LYS A 103 -2.18 -6.77 32.61
CA LYS A 103 -0.82 -6.46 33.07
C LYS A 103 0.23 -7.36 32.43
N GLN A 104 -0.05 -8.65 32.28
CA GLN A 104 0.87 -9.59 31.63
C GLN A 104 1.13 -9.21 30.16
N LEU A 105 0.12 -8.67 29.47
CA LEU A 105 0.23 -8.10 28.11
C LEU A 105 1.04 -6.79 28.07
N GLY A 106 1.27 -6.15 29.22
CA GLY A 106 1.95 -4.85 29.33
C GLY A 106 1.09 -3.68 28.89
N LEU A 107 -0.23 -3.79 28.99
CA LEU A 107 -1.16 -2.71 28.66
C LEU A 107 -1.02 -1.56 29.67
N GLN A 108 -1.31 -0.34 29.22
CA GLN A 108 -1.31 0.88 30.03
C GLN A 108 -2.73 1.37 30.32
N VAL A 109 -3.70 0.99 29.49
CA VAL A 109 -5.11 1.35 29.63
C VAL A 109 -5.96 0.09 29.69
N TYR A 110 -6.81 0.01 30.70
CA TYR A 110 -7.87 -0.99 30.82
C TYR A 110 -9.21 -0.30 30.58
N ARG A 111 -9.84 -0.57 29.44
CA ARG A 111 -11.13 0.03 29.09
C ARG A 111 -12.27 -0.88 29.53
N PHE A 112 -13.26 -0.33 30.23
CA PHE A 112 -14.46 -1.06 30.64
C PHE A 112 -15.68 -0.16 30.67
N SER A 113 -16.89 -0.74 30.66
CA SER A 113 -18.15 -0.01 30.86
C SER A 113 -18.75 -0.31 32.23
N ILE A 114 -19.55 0.63 32.73
CA ILE A 114 -20.32 0.45 33.97
C ILE A 114 -21.72 -0.02 33.61
N SER A 115 -22.17 -1.11 34.23
CA SER A 115 -23.55 -1.58 34.12
C SER A 115 -24.48 -0.67 34.90
N TRP A 116 -25.36 0.03 34.19
CA TRP A 116 -26.24 1.03 34.78
C TRP A 116 -27.15 0.39 35.84
N GLY A 117 -27.85 -0.69 35.48
CA GLY A 117 -28.72 -1.43 36.40
C GLY A 117 -28.00 -2.05 37.60
N ARG A 118 -26.66 -2.18 37.56
CA ARG A 118 -25.86 -2.72 38.66
C ARG A 118 -25.59 -1.69 39.75
N VAL A 119 -25.47 -0.41 39.43
CA VAL A 119 -24.99 0.62 40.38
C VAL A 119 -26.07 1.60 40.82
N TYR A 120 -26.98 1.97 39.92
CA TYR A 120 -27.92 3.06 40.18
C TYR A 120 -29.20 2.92 39.35
N TYR A 121 -30.35 3.03 40.01
CA TYR A 121 -31.64 3.00 39.33
C TYR A 121 -32.65 3.82 40.11
N GLU A 122 -33.27 4.81 39.47
CA GLU A 122 -34.33 5.65 40.08
C GLU A 122 -33.97 6.31 41.43
N GLY A 123 -32.73 6.77 41.59
CA GLY A 123 -32.28 7.36 42.85
C GLY A 123 -31.86 6.32 43.91
N VAL A 124 -32.04 5.04 43.63
CA VAL A 124 -31.62 3.94 44.49
C VAL A 124 -30.17 3.58 44.15
N ARG A 125 -29.29 3.71 45.16
CA ARG A 125 -27.90 3.26 45.10
C ARG A 125 -27.82 1.77 45.41
N ASN A 126 -27.08 1.02 44.59
CA ASN A 126 -26.72 -0.36 44.90
C ASN A 126 -25.27 -0.42 45.39
N GLU A 127 -25.07 -0.39 46.71
CA GLU A 127 -23.74 -0.30 47.33
C GLU A 127 -22.83 -1.50 46.97
N VAL A 128 -23.38 -2.69 46.72
CA VAL A 128 -22.58 -3.86 46.34
C VAL A 128 -22.02 -3.69 44.93
N GLY A 129 -22.86 -3.28 43.98
CA GLY A 129 -22.44 -2.96 42.62
C GLY A 129 -21.48 -1.79 42.55
N ILE A 130 -21.70 -0.76 43.39
CA ILE A 130 -20.79 0.38 43.49
C ILE A 130 -19.41 -0.05 43.97
N GLN A 131 -19.37 -0.86 45.03
CA GLN A 131 -18.12 -1.36 45.58
C GLN A 131 -17.37 -2.27 44.60
N TYR A 132 -18.08 -3.03 43.75
CA TYR A 132 -17.45 -3.82 42.69
C TYR A 132 -16.61 -2.95 41.75
N TYR A 133 -17.16 -1.84 41.24
CA TYR A 133 -16.40 -0.97 40.33
C TYR A 133 -15.27 -0.20 41.03
N HIS A 134 -15.46 0.20 42.30
CA HIS A 134 -14.34 0.71 43.11
C HIS A 134 -13.20 -0.31 43.22
N ASN A 135 -13.53 -1.57 43.49
CA ASN A 135 -12.54 -2.64 43.57
C ASN A 135 -11.85 -2.89 42.22
N LEU A 136 -12.59 -2.87 41.12
CA LEU A 136 -12.03 -3.02 39.77
C LEU A 136 -11.09 -1.85 39.42
N ILE A 137 -11.53 -0.61 39.61
CA ILE A 137 -10.73 0.61 39.38
C ILE A 137 -9.45 0.56 40.21
N LYS A 138 -9.59 0.20 41.49
CA LYS A 138 -8.44 0.04 42.38
C LYS A 138 -7.49 -1.04 41.87
N GLU A 139 -7.97 -2.22 41.50
CA GLU A 139 -7.14 -3.32 41.00
C GLU A 139 -6.40 -2.92 39.71
N ILE A 140 -7.05 -2.20 38.79
CA ILE A 140 -6.43 -1.66 37.57
C ILE A 140 -5.26 -0.72 37.94
N LYS A 141 -5.49 0.21 38.88
CA LYS A 141 -4.50 1.20 39.32
C LYS A 141 -3.35 0.58 40.11
N ASP A 142 -3.63 -0.36 41.02
CA ASP A 142 -2.64 -1.12 41.77
C ASP A 142 -1.70 -1.90 40.83
N ASN A 143 -2.19 -2.26 39.64
CA ASN A 143 -1.42 -2.93 38.60
C ASN A 143 -0.72 -1.98 37.62
N GLY A 144 -0.75 -0.65 37.87
CA GLY A 144 -0.03 0.36 37.10
C GLY A 144 -0.71 0.77 35.80
N MET A 145 -2.00 0.44 35.63
CA MET A 145 -2.80 0.80 34.46
C MET A 145 -3.77 1.95 34.76
N ARG A 146 -4.20 2.65 33.71
CA ARG A 146 -5.22 3.71 33.78
C ARG A 146 -6.60 3.13 33.42
N PRO A 147 -7.64 3.35 34.23
CA PRO A 147 -9.00 3.04 33.85
C PRO A 147 -9.48 4.00 32.75
N LEU A 148 -10.01 3.46 31.65
CA LEU A 148 -10.78 4.20 30.64
C LEU A 148 -12.24 3.75 30.77
N VAL A 149 -13.08 4.61 31.35
CA VAL A 149 -14.46 4.23 31.69
C VAL A 149 -15.44 4.69 30.63
N THR A 150 -16.21 3.75 30.08
CA THR A 150 -17.37 4.03 29.24
C THR A 150 -18.63 4.06 30.11
N VAL A 151 -19.29 5.23 30.23
CA VAL A 151 -20.44 5.39 31.14
C VAL A 151 -21.67 4.61 30.67
N TYR A 152 -21.90 4.54 29.35
CA TYR A 152 -23.01 3.81 28.75
C TYR A 152 -22.54 2.93 27.58
N HIS A 153 -22.86 1.65 27.64
CA HIS A 153 -22.52 0.69 26.58
C HIS A 153 -23.70 -0.26 26.33
N PHE A 154 -24.77 0.29 25.75
CA PHE A 154 -26.02 -0.42 25.40
C PHE A 154 -26.70 -1.09 26.61
N ASP A 155 -26.44 -0.59 27.80
CA ASP A 155 -26.93 -1.14 29.07
C ASP A 155 -27.62 -0.04 29.87
N HIS A 156 -28.95 -0.08 29.86
CA HIS A 156 -29.82 0.68 30.75
C HIS A 156 -30.91 -0.22 31.33
N PRO A 157 -31.46 0.14 32.50
CA PRO A 157 -32.53 -0.61 33.14
C PRO A 157 -33.78 -0.80 32.26
N GLN A 158 -34.31 -2.02 32.22
CA GLN A 158 -35.50 -2.37 31.41
C GLN A 158 -36.73 -1.52 31.74
N VAL A 159 -36.87 -1.01 32.97
CA VAL A 159 -38.02 -0.15 33.31
C VAL A 159 -38.16 1.05 32.37
N TYR A 160 -37.04 1.60 31.89
CA TYR A 160 -37.07 2.82 31.09
C TYR A 160 -37.65 2.52 29.71
N GLU A 161 -37.48 1.28 29.24
CA GLU A 161 -38.20 0.77 28.09
C GLU A 161 -39.69 0.60 28.36
N ASP A 162 -40.05 0.05 29.51
CA ASP A 162 -41.46 -0.19 29.85
C ASP A 162 -42.25 1.12 30.05
N GLU A 163 -41.66 2.11 30.72
CA GLU A 163 -42.35 3.36 31.08
C GLU A 163 -42.46 4.36 29.93
N PHE A 164 -41.39 4.49 29.14
CA PHE A 164 -41.31 5.55 28.13
C PHE A 164 -40.49 5.18 26.89
N LYS A 165 -40.21 3.89 26.64
CA LYS A 165 -39.50 3.41 25.45
C LYS A 165 -38.05 3.89 25.34
N GLY A 166 -37.38 4.05 26.49
CA GLY A 166 -35.93 4.29 26.57
C GLY A 166 -35.50 5.52 25.76
N TRP A 167 -34.45 5.36 24.95
CA TRP A 167 -33.85 6.44 24.15
C TRP A 167 -34.75 7.00 23.04
N GLN A 168 -35.89 6.37 22.73
CA GLN A 168 -36.91 6.97 21.87
C GLN A 168 -37.55 8.20 22.53
N SER A 169 -37.50 8.32 23.87
CA SER A 169 -38.06 9.44 24.61
C SER A 169 -37.00 10.45 25.05
N PRO A 170 -37.27 11.76 24.95
CA PRO A 170 -36.39 12.78 25.52
C PRO A 170 -36.24 12.67 27.05
N LYS A 171 -37.15 11.99 27.76
CA LYS A 171 -37.02 11.70 29.20
C LYS A 171 -35.75 10.93 29.53
N MET A 172 -35.25 10.11 28.59
CA MET A 172 -34.03 9.35 28.79
C MET A 172 -32.81 10.25 28.97
N VAL A 173 -32.80 11.43 28.33
CA VAL A 173 -31.72 12.43 28.48
C VAL A 173 -31.60 12.89 29.92
N GLU A 174 -32.71 13.12 30.61
CA GLU A 174 -32.73 13.52 32.03
C GLU A 174 -32.31 12.38 32.95
N LYS A 175 -32.80 11.16 32.70
CA LYS A 175 -32.41 9.98 33.49
C LYS A 175 -30.92 9.67 33.34
N PHE A 176 -30.39 9.80 32.12
CA PHE A 176 -28.96 9.62 31.87
C PHE A 176 -28.12 10.71 32.53
N GLU A 177 -28.55 11.97 32.49
CA GLU A 177 -27.88 13.07 33.20
C GLU A 177 -27.79 12.81 34.71
N GLN A 178 -28.87 12.32 35.33
CA GLN A 178 -28.87 11.97 36.76
C GLN A 178 -27.89 10.84 37.05
N TYR A 179 -27.88 9.82 36.20
CA TYR A 179 -26.95 8.70 36.31
C TYR A 179 -25.49 9.14 36.11
N THR A 180 -25.18 9.96 35.11
CA THR A 180 -23.81 10.39 34.86
C THR A 180 -23.27 11.31 35.96
N LYS A 181 -24.10 12.21 36.50
CA LYS A 181 -23.77 12.98 37.72
C LYS A 181 -23.42 12.07 38.89
N PHE A 182 -24.21 11.02 39.11
CA PHE A 182 -23.94 10.02 40.12
C PHE A 182 -22.60 9.30 39.88
N ILE A 183 -22.37 8.77 38.67
CA ILE A 183 -21.14 8.06 38.28
C ILE A 183 -19.90 8.94 38.48
N PHE A 184 -19.92 10.19 38.02
CA PHE A 184 -18.78 11.08 38.21
C PHE A 184 -18.57 11.45 39.68
N SER A 185 -19.65 11.62 40.46
CA SER A 185 -19.51 11.89 41.90
C SER A 185 -18.87 10.72 42.66
N GLU A 186 -19.11 9.49 42.20
CA GLU A 186 -18.63 8.29 42.85
C GLU A 186 -17.19 7.94 42.42
N TYR A 187 -16.91 7.94 41.11
CA TYR A 187 -15.63 7.45 40.57
C TYR A 187 -14.74 8.53 39.94
N GLY A 188 -15.25 9.76 39.78
CA GLY A 188 -14.55 10.87 39.11
C GLY A 188 -13.25 11.31 39.77
N SER A 189 -13.04 10.95 41.04
CA SER A 189 -11.77 11.19 41.74
C SER A 189 -10.69 10.16 41.43
N GLU A 190 -11.05 9.03 40.83
CA GLU A 190 -10.17 7.88 40.63
C GLU A 190 -9.84 7.60 39.16
N VAL A 191 -10.58 8.20 38.23
CA VAL A 191 -10.54 7.91 36.79
C VAL A 191 -10.26 9.20 36.00
N ASP A 192 -9.26 9.15 35.13
CA ASP A 192 -8.81 10.31 34.35
C ASP A 192 -9.22 10.26 32.88
N LEU A 193 -9.78 9.14 32.41
CA LEU A 193 -10.19 8.97 31.01
C LEU A 193 -11.61 8.43 30.94
N TRP A 194 -12.47 9.17 30.25
CA TRP A 194 -13.90 8.91 30.17
C TRP A 194 -14.40 8.89 28.74
N VAL A 195 -15.31 7.98 28.44
CA VAL A 195 -16.14 7.99 27.23
C VAL A 195 -17.58 7.99 27.70
N THR A 196 -18.40 8.92 27.22
CA THR A 196 -19.79 8.99 27.69
C THR A 196 -20.61 7.78 27.24
N MET A 197 -20.49 7.38 25.99
CA MET A 197 -21.35 6.39 25.35
C MET A 197 -20.57 5.65 24.27
N ASN A 198 -20.70 4.32 24.16
CA ASN A 198 -20.15 3.56 23.04
C ASN A 198 -21.11 3.58 21.84
N GLU A 199 -20.57 3.85 20.65
CA GLU A 199 -21.22 3.77 19.33
C GLU A 199 -22.73 4.11 19.31
N PRO A 200 -23.13 5.36 19.62
CA PRO A 200 -24.51 5.79 19.47
C PRO A 200 -25.08 5.49 18.07
N ASN A 201 -24.22 5.54 17.04
CA ASN A 201 -24.53 5.27 15.63
C ASN A 201 -24.64 3.79 15.28
N MET A 202 -24.43 2.89 16.24
CA MET A 202 -24.86 1.50 16.16
C MET A 202 -26.12 1.26 16.99
N TYR A 203 -26.26 1.92 18.14
CA TYR A 203 -27.41 1.70 19.03
C TYR A 203 -28.75 1.89 18.32
N CYS A 204 -29.01 3.06 17.75
CA CYS A 204 -30.31 3.35 17.15
C CYS A 204 -30.64 2.50 15.90
N PRO A 205 -29.75 2.34 14.90
CA PRO A 205 -30.07 1.54 13.72
C PRO A 205 -30.06 0.03 13.97
N TYR A 206 -29.21 -0.49 14.87
CA TYR A 206 -29.05 -1.93 15.08
C TYR A 206 -29.84 -2.44 16.29
N PHE A 207 -29.61 -1.89 17.48
CA PHE A 207 -30.32 -2.32 18.69
C PHE A 207 -31.78 -1.88 18.67
N GLY A 208 -32.09 -0.73 18.06
CA GLY A 208 -33.47 -0.34 17.77
C GLY A 208 -34.22 -1.40 16.94
N GLN A 209 -33.55 -2.03 15.97
CA GLN A 209 -34.12 -3.12 15.19
C GLN A 209 -34.27 -4.42 16.01
N MET A 210 -33.31 -4.75 16.89
CA MET A 210 -33.47 -5.85 17.85
C MET A 210 -34.70 -5.67 18.72
N PHE A 211 -34.94 -4.45 19.20
CA PHE A 211 -36.08 -4.14 20.05
C PHE A 211 -37.40 -4.28 19.28
N VAL A 212 -37.44 -3.90 18.00
CA VAL A 212 -38.57 -4.17 17.11
C VAL A 212 -38.78 -5.68 16.89
N ILE A 213 -37.74 -6.44 16.56
CA ILE A 213 -37.83 -7.90 16.33
C ILE A 213 -38.31 -8.64 17.60
N SER A 214 -37.85 -8.20 18.78
CA SER A 214 -38.29 -8.75 20.06
C SER A 214 -39.74 -8.36 20.43
N GLY A 215 -40.30 -7.36 19.76
CA GLY A 215 -41.65 -6.85 19.98
C GLY A 215 -41.76 -5.84 21.14
N LEU A 216 -40.65 -5.23 21.56
CA LEU A 216 -40.67 -4.12 22.54
C LEU A 216 -41.26 -2.83 21.95
N TYR A 217 -41.05 -2.62 20.64
CA TYR A 217 -41.65 -1.56 19.85
C TYR A 217 -42.19 -2.10 18.52
N THR A 218 -43.08 -1.33 17.92
CA THR A 218 -43.44 -1.46 16.50
C THR A 218 -42.45 -0.69 15.61
N GLU A 219 -42.40 -1.00 14.31
CA GLU A 219 -41.56 -0.25 13.35
C GLU A 219 -41.90 1.25 13.28
N GLN A 220 -43.16 1.60 13.57
CA GLN A 220 -43.68 2.97 13.58
C GLN A 220 -43.24 3.74 14.83
N GLU A 221 -43.07 3.05 15.96
CA GLU A 221 -42.59 3.65 17.21
C GLU A 221 -41.06 3.82 17.22
N ALA A 222 -40.32 3.09 16.38
CA ALA A 222 -38.86 3.15 16.30
C ALA A 222 -38.37 4.22 15.33
N ASN A 223 -38.18 5.46 15.82
CA ASN A 223 -37.53 6.55 15.08
C ASN A 223 -36.02 6.62 15.42
N MET A 224 -35.17 6.19 14.49
CA MET A 224 -33.72 6.18 14.70
C MET A 224 -33.11 7.57 14.86
N TYR A 225 -33.71 8.61 14.26
CA TYR A 225 -33.17 9.97 14.31
C TYR A 225 -33.51 10.67 15.63
N ASP A 226 -34.72 10.47 16.16
CA ASP A 226 -35.07 10.97 17.50
C ASP A 226 -34.26 10.24 18.58
N CYS A 227 -34.08 8.93 18.44
CA CYS A 227 -33.15 8.15 19.26
C CYS A 227 -31.73 8.72 19.22
N MET A 228 -31.21 9.02 18.03
CA MET A 228 -29.87 9.60 17.86
C MET A 228 -29.79 10.98 18.52
N ARG A 229 -30.77 11.84 18.26
CA ARG A 229 -30.87 13.17 18.85
C ARG A 229 -30.82 13.12 20.37
N ASN A 230 -31.56 12.21 20.99
CA ASN A 230 -31.56 12.04 22.44
C ASN A 230 -30.21 11.52 22.97
N LEU A 231 -29.57 10.58 22.29
CA LEU A 231 -28.24 10.08 22.67
C LEU A 231 -27.19 11.21 22.64
N VAL A 232 -27.17 12.02 21.58
CA VAL A 232 -26.22 13.12 21.44
C VAL A 232 -26.47 14.21 22.50
N LEU A 233 -27.73 14.53 22.81
CA LEU A 233 -28.05 15.42 23.93
C LEU A 233 -27.62 14.83 25.28
N GLY A 234 -27.84 13.54 25.49
CA GLY A 234 -27.38 12.81 26.68
C GLY A 234 -25.86 12.85 26.84
N HIS A 235 -25.11 12.69 25.74
CA HIS A 235 -23.65 12.87 25.70
C HIS A 235 -23.26 14.29 26.13
N ALA A 236 -23.83 15.32 25.51
CA ALA A 236 -23.46 16.70 25.81
C ALA A 236 -23.79 17.09 27.27
N LYS A 237 -24.95 16.68 27.79
CA LYS A 237 -25.28 16.86 29.21
C LYS A 237 -24.30 16.17 30.14
N SER A 238 -23.85 14.97 29.78
CA SER A 238 -22.84 14.24 30.56
C SER A 238 -21.48 14.94 30.53
N TYR A 239 -21.07 15.46 29.38
CA TYR A 239 -19.87 16.29 29.27
C TYR A 239 -19.96 17.54 30.15
N ARG A 240 -21.09 18.27 30.12
CA ARG A 240 -21.28 19.44 30.99
C ARG A 240 -21.29 19.06 32.47
N ALA A 241 -21.98 17.99 32.85
CA ALA A 241 -21.97 17.48 34.22
C ALA A 241 -20.54 17.16 34.72
N PHE A 242 -19.69 16.60 33.86
CA PHE A 242 -18.28 16.36 34.17
C PHE A 242 -17.51 17.66 34.41
N LYS A 243 -17.66 18.65 33.51
CA LYS A 243 -16.96 19.94 33.62
C LYS A 243 -17.47 20.79 34.78
N ASP A 244 -18.78 20.84 35.00
CA ASP A 244 -19.42 21.59 36.10
C ASP A 244 -19.02 21.01 37.46
N GLY A 245 -18.87 19.68 37.54
CA GLY A 245 -18.35 19.00 38.71
C GLY A 245 -16.84 19.20 38.96
N LYS A 246 -16.12 19.84 38.02
CA LYS A 246 -14.68 20.10 38.07
C LYS A 246 -13.82 18.84 38.28
N TYR A 247 -14.29 17.70 37.78
CA TYR A 247 -13.53 16.46 37.80
C TYR A 247 -12.27 16.60 36.94
N GLN A 248 -11.21 15.91 37.37
CA GLN A 248 -9.93 15.92 36.65
C GLN A 248 -9.96 14.87 35.54
N GLY A 249 -9.17 15.09 34.48
CA GLY A 249 -9.08 14.16 33.35
C GLY A 249 -9.77 14.64 32.07
N GLN A 250 -9.90 13.73 31.13
CA GLN A 250 -10.43 13.97 29.79
C GLN A 250 -11.69 13.13 29.55
N ILE A 251 -12.67 13.73 28.90
CA ILE A 251 -13.93 13.09 28.54
C ILE A 251 -14.20 13.22 27.04
N GLY A 252 -14.43 12.09 26.40
CA GLY A 252 -14.58 11.99 24.95
C GLY A 252 -15.95 11.50 24.51
N VAL A 253 -16.31 11.87 23.28
CA VAL A 253 -17.35 11.23 22.48
C VAL A 253 -16.79 9.96 21.84
N ASN A 254 -17.64 8.95 21.62
CA ASN A 254 -17.28 7.80 20.80
C ASN A 254 -18.28 7.56 19.68
N ALA A 255 -17.76 7.15 18.52
CA ALA A 255 -18.54 6.71 17.37
C ALA A 255 -17.83 5.54 16.68
N ILE A 256 -18.58 4.67 15.99
CA ILE A 256 -17.98 3.78 15.01
C ILE A 256 -17.77 4.56 13.70
N ILE A 257 -16.58 4.47 13.10
CA ILE A 257 -16.29 5.09 11.80
C ILE A 257 -16.09 3.98 10.78
N ILE A 258 -17.12 3.77 9.95
CA ILE A 258 -17.05 2.93 8.77
C ILE A 258 -16.93 3.87 7.57
N HIS A 259 -15.71 4.22 7.22
CA HIS A 259 -15.50 5.14 6.11
C HIS A 259 -15.89 4.49 4.77
N ALA A 260 -16.72 5.18 3.99
CA ALA A 260 -17.06 4.82 2.63
C ALA A 260 -16.17 5.57 1.63
N ALA A 261 -15.49 4.82 0.76
CA ALA A 261 -14.82 5.36 -0.42
C ALA A 261 -15.77 5.40 -1.63
N PRO A 262 -15.61 6.34 -2.56
CA PRO A 262 -16.44 6.36 -3.77
C PRO A 262 -16.07 5.21 -4.71
N ASN A 263 -17.07 4.56 -5.30
CA ASN A 263 -16.90 3.44 -6.25
C ASN A 263 -16.25 3.87 -7.56
N SER A 264 -16.39 5.14 -7.93
CA SER A 264 -15.74 5.74 -9.09
C SER A 264 -15.49 7.22 -8.88
N THR A 265 -14.82 7.86 -9.83
CA THR A 265 -14.60 9.32 -9.82
C THR A 265 -15.81 10.11 -10.32
N ARG A 266 -16.98 9.48 -10.47
CA ARG A 266 -18.22 10.19 -10.84
C ARG A 266 -18.62 11.11 -9.68
N PRO A 267 -19.01 12.37 -9.93
CA PRO A 267 -19.46 13.27 -8.88
C PRO A 267 -20.58 12.68 -8.01
N GLU A 268 -21.47 11.90 -8.61
CA GLU A 268 -22.57 11.24 -7.91
C GLU A 268 -22.08 10.15 -6.93
N ASP A 269 -21.04 9.38 -7.30
CA ASP A 269 -20.46 8.35 -6.42
C ASP A 269 -19.64 9.00 -5.28
N VAL A 270 -18.97 10.13 -5.57
CA VAL A 270 -18.26 10.95 -4.57
C VAL A 270 -19.26 11.52 -3.56
N HIS A 271 -20.33 12.13 -4.05
CA HIS A 271 -21.38 12.66 -3.19
C HIS A 271 -22.07 11.56 -2.36
N ALA A 272 -22.32 10.38 -2.94
CA ALA A 272 -22.87 9.24 -2.21
C ALA A 272 -21.96 8.77 -1.07
N ALA A 273 -20.63 8.78 -1.27
CA ALA A 273 -19.65 8.45 -0.23
C ALA A 273 -19.62 9.50 0.89
N GLU A 274 -19.57 10.79 0.54
CA GLU A 274 -19.63 11.91 1.48
C GLU A 274 -20.92 11.87 2.31
N LEU A 275 -22.07 11.69 1.65
CA LEU A 275 -23.37 11.59 2.31
C LEU A 275 -23.39 10.45 3.33
N PHE A 276 -22.92 9.25 2.96
CA PHE A 276 -22.90 8.13 3.89
C PHE A 276 -22.02 8.41 5.11
N ASN A 277 -20.82 8.98 4.91
CA ASN A 277 -19.91 9.29 6.01
C ASN A 277 -20.53 10.31 6.99
N GLU A 278 -21.15 11.37 6.48
CA GLU A 278 -21.83 12.39 7.30
C GLU A 278 -23.09 11.85 7.99
N VAL A 279 -23.87 11.02 7.30
CA VAL A 279 -25.06 10.41 7.91
C VAL A 279 -24.66 9.42 8.99
N PHE A 280 -23.62 8.62 8.78
CA PHE A 280 -23.29 7.55 9.70
C PHE A 280 -22.47 8.02 10.91
N ALA A 281 -21.34 8.71 10.69
CA ALA A 281 -20.47 9.22 11.75
C ALA A 281 -20.74 10.70 12.08
N GLY A 282 -21.00 11.51 11.07
CA GLY A 282 -21.22 12.96 11.22
C GLY A 282 -22.44 13.33 12.06
N GLN A 283 -23.48 12.49 12.11
CA GLN A 283 -24.65 12.68 12.98
C GLN A 283 -24.34 12.68 14.49
N ILE A 284 -23.14 12.24 14.90
CA ILE A 284 -22.67 12.30 16.29
C ILE A 284 -21.57 13.35 16.43
N LEU A 285 -20.54 13.24 15.59
CA LEU A 285 -19.33 14.05 15.71
C LEU A 285 -19.60 15.52 15.33
N GLY A 286 -20.47 15.77 14.34
CA GLY A 286 -20.94 17.10 13.97
C GLY A 286 -21.56 17.84 15.14
N PRO A 287 -22.63 17.30 15.77
CA PRO A 287 -23.20 17.92 16.96
C PRO A 287 -22.21 18.07 18.12
N ALA A 288 -21.41 17.06 18.44
CA ALA A 288 -20.47 17.11 19.56
C ALA A 288 -19.39 18.20 19.41
N VAL A 289 -18.94 18.47 18.18
CA VAL A 289 -17.86 19.44 17.91
C VAL A 289 -18.42 20.79 17.47
N HIS A 290 -19.30 20.79 16.46
CA HIS A 290 -19.83 21.99 15.81
C HIS A 290 -21.16 22.48 16.40
N GLY A 291 -21.83 21.65 17.20
CA GLY A 291 -23.08 22.01 17.88
C GLY A 291 -24.36 21.79 17.08
N ASP A 292 -24.29 21.27 15.86
CA ASP A 292 -25.47 20.98 15.04
C ASP A 292 -25.22 19.77 14.14
N PHE A 293 -26.28 19.21 13.58
CA PHE A 293 -26.16 18.18 12.54
C PHE A 293 -25.46 18.73 11.29
N PRO A 294 -24.68 17.89 10.56
CA PRO A 294 -24.11 18.29 9.28
C PRO A 294 -25.18 18.80 8.32
N GLN A 295 -24.87 19.85 7.54
CA GLN A 295 -25.87 20.45 6.64
C GLN A 295 -26.37 19.45 5.59
N VAL A 296 -25.47 18.62 5.06
CA VAL A 296 -25.78 17.55 4.11
C VAL A 296 -26.83 16.58 4.67
N LEU A 297 -26.77 16.27 5.97
CA LEU A 297 -27.76 15.42 6.63
C LEU A 297 -29.15 16.07 6.65
N LYS A 298 -29.20 17.37 6.94
CA LYS A 298 -30.44 18.15 6.99
C LYS A 298 -31.09 18.27 5.62
N ASP A 299 -30.27 18.50 4.60
CA ASP A 299 -30.74 18.65 3.22
C ASP A 299 -31.36 17.34 2.69
N GLU A 300 -30.77 16.18 3.00
CA GLU A 300 -31.23 14.87 2.50
C GLU A 300 -32.39 14.27 3.30
N LEU A 301 -32.39 14.43 4.63
CA LEU A 301 -33.42 13.83 5.48
C LEU A 301 -34.63 14.75 5.72
N GLY A 302 -34.47 16.06 5.59
CA GLY A 302 -35.54 17.05 5.76
C GLY A 302 -36.35 16.83 7.03
N ASP A 303 -37.66 16.70 6.88
CA ASP A 303 -38.62 16.54 7.98
C ASP A 303 -38.46 15.25 8.81
N LYS A 304 -37.61 14.29 8.39
CA LYS A 304 -37.34 13.06 9.16
C LYS A 304 -36.48 13.30 10.40
N ILE A 305 -35.70 14.39 10.42
CA ILE A 305 -34.87 14.76 11.57
C ILE A 305 -35.49 15.94 12.32
N THR A 306 -35.46 15.87 13.65
CA THR A 306 -35.88 16.98 14.49
C THR A 306 -34.69 17.89 14.77
N GLU A 307 -34.74 19.14 14.31
CA GLU A 307 -33.66 20.11 14.53
C GLU A 307 -33.42 20.41 16.02
N PHE A 308 -32.19 20.80 16.34
CA PHE A 308 -31.83 21.31 17.66
C PHE A 308 -32.30 22.76 17.83
N THR A 309 -32.80 23.10 19.01
CA THR A 309 -33.02 24.48 19.42
C THR A 309 -31.68 25.20 19.65
N ASP A 310 -31.66 26.53 19.64
CA ASP A 310 -30.42 27.30 19.83
C ASP A 310 -29.71 26.97 21.17
N ASP A 311 -30.48 26.77 22.24
CA ASP A 311 -29.96 26.35 23.54
C ASP A 311 -29.33 24.96 23.49
N GLU A 312 -29.94 24.02 22.77
CA GLU A 312 -29.37 22.68 22.55
C GLU A 312 -28.11 22.75 21.68
N LYS A 313 -28.07 23.59 20.65
CA LYS A 313 -26.87 23.78 19.82
C LYS A 313 -25.69 24.30 20.64
N GLN A 314 -25.96 25.23 21.56
CA GLN A 314 -24.95 25.74 22.48
C GLN A 314 -24.50 24.67 23.48
N LEU A 315 -25.42 23.86 24.00
CA LEU A 315 -25.11 22.74 24.88
C LEU A 315 -24.16 21.75 24.20
N LEU A 316 -24.41 21.44 22.93
CA LEU A 316 -23.70 20.45 22.11
C LEU A 316 -22.30 20.90 21.67
N ARG A 317 -22.13 22.17 21.29
CA ARG A 317 -20.88 22.67 20.70
C ARG A 317 -19.67 22.47 21.62
N GLY A 318 -18.64 21.81 21.11
CA GLY A 318 -17.39 21.54 21.84
C GLY A 318 -17.62 20.70 23.10
N SER A 319 -18.50 19.70 23.04
CA SER A 319 -18.81 18.79 24.15
C SER A 319 -17.89 17.57 24.21
N THR A 320 -16.63 17.69 23.77
CA THR A 320 -15.67 16.60 23.80
C THR A 320 -14.22 17.11 23.91
N ASP A 321 -13.37 16.41 24.67
CA ASP A 321 -11.94 16.70 24.78
C ASP A 321 -11.10 15.89 23.77
N PHE A 322 -11.59 14.71 23.37
CA PHE A 322 -11.00 13.84 22.36
C PHE A 322 -12.10 13.04 21.65
N ILE A 323 -11.90 12.64 20.39
CA ILE A 323 -12.79 11.73 19.68
C ILE A 323 -12.25 10.31 19.86
N GLY A 324 -12.96 9.51 20.64
CA GLY A 324 -12.83 8.06 20.62
C GLY A 324 -13.51 7.53 19.35
N PHE A 325 -12.90 6.56 18.66
CA PHE A 325 -13.65 5.86 17.63
C PHE A 325 -13.28 4.39 17.51
N ASN A 326 -14.26 3.64 17.02
CA ASN A 326 -14.16 2.22 16.75
C ASN A 326 -14.06 2.02 15.24
N VAL A 327 -13.22 1.10 14.80
CA VAL A 327 -13.04 0.82 13.37
C VAL A 327 -12.74 -0.65 13.18
N TYR A 328 -13.30 -1.26 12.13
CA TYR A 328 -13.15 -2.69 11.86
C TYR A 328 -12.92 -2.95 10.37
N TYR A 329 -13.69 -2.31 9.49
CA TYR A 329 -13.68 -2.44 8.03
C TYR A 329 -14.12 -1.12 7.36
N SER A 330 -14.05 -1.05 6.03
CA SER A 330 -14.51 0.09 5.21
C SER A 330 -15.66 -0.29 4.28
N MET A 331 -16.30 0.72 3.70
CA MET A 331 -17.35 0.57 2.69
C MET A 331 -16.93 1.22 1.35
N VAL A 332 -17.66 0.88 0.31
CA VAL A 332 -17.62 1.54 -1.00
C VAL A 332 -19.03 2.01 -1.33
N ALA A 333 -19.18 3.30 -1.62
CA ALA A 333 -20.46 3.92 -1.96
C ALA A 333 -20.54 4.25 -3.45
N SER A 334 -21.72 4.05 -4.03
CA SER A 334 -22.05 4.48 -5.40
C SER A 334 -23.45 5.07 -5.43
N TYR A 335 -23.71 5.94 -6.40
CA TYR A 335 -25.06 6.44 -6.65
C TYR A 335 -25.98 5.30 -7.08
N LYS A 336 -27.15 5.22 -6.43
CA LYS A 336 -28.12 4.14 -6.64
C LYS A 336 -28.82 4.31 -7.97
N ASP A 337 -28.67 3.32 -8.85
CA ASP A 337 -29.60 3.11 -9.96
C ASP A 337 -30.86 2.44 -9.39
N PRO A 338 -32.06 3.07 -9.47
CA PRO A 338 -33.29 2.50 -8.95
C PRO A 338 -33.66 1.12 -9.52
N SER A 339 -33.04 0.73 -10.64
CA SER A 339 -33.25 -0.57 -11.29
C SER A 339 -32.42 -1.73 -10.70
N ILE A 340 -31.47 -1.44 -9.80
CA ILE A 340 -30.56 -2.44 -9.20
C ILE A 340 -30.94 -2.64 -7.72
N PRO A 341 -31.28 -3.87 -7.28
CA PRO A 341 -31.57 -4.14 -5.88
C PRO A 341 -30.34 -3.86 -5.00
N THR A 342 -30.52 -3.08 -3.93
CA THR A 342 -29.46 -2.86 -2.94
C THR A 342 -29.16 -4.17 -2.21
N PRO A 343 -27.88 -4.57 -2.08
CA PRO A 343 -27.51 -5.71 -1.25
C PRO A 343 -27.95 -5.45 0.20
N PHE A 344 -28.69 -6.40 0.78
CA PHE A 344 -29.12 -6.30 2.18
C PHE A 344 -27.90 -6.37 3.10
N ILE A 345 -27.60 -5.28 3.81
CA ILE A 345 -26.62 -5.26 4.90
C ILE A 345 -27.42 -5.38 6.21
N PRO A 346 -27.42 -6.55 6.88
CA PRO A 346 -28.32 -6.84 8.00
C PRO A 346 -28.25 -5.86 9.18
N ILE A 347 -27.16 -5.10 9.28
CA ILE A 347 -26.85 -4.23 10.42
C ILE A 347 -27.36 -2.79 10.21
N MET A 348 -27.66 -2.38 8.97
CA MET A 348 -27.99 -0.99 8.61
C MET A 348 -29.22 -0.84 7.69
N GLY A 349 -30.07 -1.88 7.60
CA GLY A 349 -31.15 -1.96 6.61
C GLY A 349 -32.03 -0.71 6.53
N LYS A 350 -32.59 -0.24 7.66
CA LYS A 350 -33.50 0.92 7.70
C LYS A 350 -32.80 2.24 7.34
N LEU A 351 -31.55 2.41 7.78
CA LEU A 351 -30.73 3.58 7.42
C LEU A 351 -30.49 3.63 5.90
N ILE A 352 -30.16 2.49 5.30
CA ILE A 352 -29.91 2.38 3.85
C ILE A 352 -31.21 2.56 3.04
N GLU A 353 -32.34 2.09 3.58
CA GLU A 353 -33.64 2.35 2.97
C GLU A 353 -33.97 3.83 2.93
N ASP A 354 -33.76 4.57 4.04
CA ASP A 354 -34.00 6.01 4.09
C ASP A 354 -33.10 6.81 3.14
N LEU A 355 -31.88 6.34 2.91
CA LEU A 355 -30.91 6.93 1.96
C LEU A 355 -31.17 6.40 0.55
N HIS A 356 -32.29 6.81 -0.05
CA HIS A 356 -32.78 6.34 -1.35
C HIS A 356 -31.82 6.53 -2.54
N THR A 357 -30.77 7.34 -2.39
CA THR A 357 -29.84 7.75 -3.45
C THR A 357 -28.53 6.98 -3.46
N ILE A 358 -28.26 6.13 -2.45
CA ILE A 358 -26.96 5.46 -2.30
C ILE A 358 -27.07 3.93 -2.40
N ASN A 359 -26.00 3.33 -2.90
CA ASN A 359 -25.76 1.90 -2.86
C ASN A 359 -24.41 1.65 -2.18
N LEU A 360 -24.37 0.72 -1.24
CA LEU A 360 -23.21 0.42 -0.42
C LEU A 360 -22.74 -1.00 -0.65
N ALA A 361 -21.42 -1.18 -0.71
CA ALA A 361 -20.77 -2.48 -0.71
C ALA A 361 -19.67 -2.48 0.34
N ILE A 362 -19.42 -3.64 0.98
CA ILE A 362 -18.32 -3.76 1.93
C ILE A 362 -17.00 -3.72 1.15
N GLY A 363 -16.06 -2.90 1.60
CA GLY A 363 -14.72 -2.80 1.02
C GLY A 363 -13.89 -4.06 1.31
N GLY A 364 -13.16 -4.54 0.29
CA GLY A 364 -12.29 -5.73 0.41
C GLY A 364 -12.94 -7.05 -0.02
N ALA A 365 -12.25 -8.16 0.22
CA ALA A 365 -12.68 -9.49 -0.20
C ALA A 365 -13.55 -10.17 0.87
N VAL A 366 -14.81 -9.76 0.96
CA VAL A 366 -15.81 -10.36 1.86
C VAL A 366 -16.41 -11.62 1.22
N ASP A 367 -16.68 -12.66 2.01
CA ASP A 367 -17.42 -13.83 1.54
C ASP A 367 -18.86 -13.43 1.21
N PRO A 368 -19.30 -13.52 -0.06
CA PRO A 368 -20.66 -13.15 -0.46
C PRO A 368 -21.74 -14.00 0.20
N THR A 369 -21.38 -15.18 0.74
CA THR A 369 -22.30 -16.11 1.40
C THR A 369 -22.39 -15.89 2.91
N ASN A 370 -21.46 -15.13 3.49
CA ASN A 370 -21.46 -14.76 4.90
C ASN A 370 -21.09 -13.27 5.04
N PRO A 371 -22.07 -12.35 4.98
CA PRO A 371 -21.82 -10.91 5.12
C PRO A 371 -21.08 -10.56 6.42
N LEU A 372 -21.27 -11.34 7.48
CA LEU A 372 -20.59 -11.11 8.76
C LEU A 372 -19.08 -11.41 8.70
N SER A 373 -18.55 -12.01 7.62
CA SER A 373 -17.10 -12.17 7.40
C SER A 373 -16.34 -10.84 7.26
N MET A 374 -17.04 -9.71 7.18
CA MET A 374 -16.48 -8.35 7.22
C MET A 374 -15.52 -8.11 8.39
N PHE A 375 -15.79 -8.67 9.58
CA PHE A 375 -14.92 -8.60 10.76
C PHE A 375 -13.67 -9.50 10.69
N GLN A 376 -13.52 -10.25 9.60
CA GLN A 376 -12.41 -11.17 9.33
C GLN A 376 -11.57 -10.72 8.13
N THR A 377 -11.80 -9.49 7.66
CA THR A 377 -11.05 -8.91 6.55
C THR A 377 -9.94 -8.01 7.09
N ILE A 378 -8.71 -8.18 6.59
CA ILE A 378 -7.59 -7.28 6.91
C ILE A 378 -7.60 -6.15 5.87
N SER A 379 -8.06 -4.95 6.25
CA SER A 379 -8.12 -3.76 5.38
C SER A 379 -7.58 -2.53 6.12
N PRO A 380 -6.24 -2.40 6.25
CA PRO A 380 -5.62 -1.31 7.03
C PRO A 380 -5.97 0.09 6.49
N GLU A 381 -6.34 0.19 5.22
CA GLU A 381 -6.81 1.42 4.59
C GLU A 381 -8.05 1.98 5.30
N ALA A 382 -8.90 1.12 5.88
CA ALA A 382 -10.07 1.55 6.64
C ALA A 382 -9.69 2.44 7.84
N LEU A 383 -8.59 2.11 8.54
CA LEU A 383 -8.09 2.94 9.65
C LEU A 383 -7.44 4.23 9.14
N ARG A 384 -6.72 4.19 8.01
CA ARG A 384 -6.17 5.41 7.38
C ARG A 384 -7.29 6.40 7.06
N ASP A 385 -8.30 5.94 6.35
CA ASP A 385 -9.38 6.80 5.87
C ASP A 385 -10.24 7.31 7.03
N ALA A 386 -10.50 6.49 8.06
CA ALA A 386 -11.19 6.93 9.27
C ALA A 386 -10.43 8.02 10.04
N LEU A 387 -9.10 7.89 10.18
CA LEU A 387 -8.25 8.91 10.81
C LEU A 387 -8.28 10.22 10.04
N LEU A 388 -8.14 10.14 8.71
CA LEU A 388 -8.19 11.32 7.84
C LEU A 388 -9.55 12.00 7.91
N TYR A 389 -10.65 11.26 7.77
CA TYR A 389 -12.00 11.79 7.88
C TYR A 389 -12.22 12.54 9.20
N ALA A 390 -11.95 11.90 10.33
CA ALA A 390 -12.15 12.50 11.64
C ALA A 390 -11.27 13.73 11.85
N TRP A 391 -10.00 13.67 11.42
CA TRP A 391 -9.08 14.79 11.57
C TRP A 391 -9.43 15.96 10.65
N GLU A 392 -9.82 15.71 9.41
CA GLU A 392 -10.17 16.75 8.43
C GLU A 392 -11.40 17.54 8.86
N HIS A 393 -12.43 16.87 9.40
CA HIS A 393 -13.72 17.49 9.70
C HIS A 393 -13.80 18.12 11.09
N TYR A 394 -13.06 17.60 12.08
CA TYR A 394 -13.30 17.95 13.49
C TYR A 394 -12.11 18.58 14.21
N LYS A 395 -10.86 18.28 13.79
CA LYS A 395 -9.63 18.86 14.39
C LYS A 395 -9.52 18.68 15.92
N VAL A 396 -10.02 17.56 16.44
CA VAL A 396 -9.94 17.15 17.86
C VAL A 396 -8.98 15.96 17.98
N PRO A 397 -8.20 15.81 19.08
CA PRO A 397 -7.35 14.63 19.30
C PRO A 397 -8.12 13.31 19.19
N LEU A 398 -7.49 12.29 18.62
CA LEU A 398 -8.14 11.03 18.29
C LEU A 398 -7.65 9.88 19.17
N MET A 399 -8.55 8.98 19.56
CA MET A 399 -8.20 7.73 20.24
C MET A 399 -8.94 6.56 19.59
N ILE A 400 -8.21 5.51 19.19
CA ILE A 400 -8.86 4.27 18.74
C ILE A 400 -9.30 3.56 20.02
N THR A 401 -10.59 3.54 20.31
CA THR A 401 -11.14 2.94 21.52
C THR A 401 -11.49 1.47 21.34
N GLU A 402 -11.70 1.04 20.09
CA GLU A 402 -11.85 -0.36 19.71
C GLU A 402 -11.35 -0.61 18.27
N ASN A 403 -10.50 -1.61 18.09
CA ASN A 403 -10.16 -2.18 16.78
C ASN A 403 -9.81 -3.65 16.98
N GLY A 404 -10.31 -4.56 16.15
CA GLY A 404 -10.18 -5.99 16.41
C GLY A 404 -10.55 -6.89 15.23
N PHE A 405 -10.12 -8.15 15.32
CA PHE A 405 -10.37 -9.19 14.31
C PHE A 405 -11.20 -10.31 14.91
N GLY A 406 -12.40 -10.57 14.38
CA GLY A 406 -13.28 -11.60 14.94
C GLY A 406 -12.98 -12.98 14.34
N ASP A 407 -12.30 -13.88 15.03
CA ASP A 407 -11.90 -15.16 14.44
C ASP A 407 -12.94 -16.26 14.63
N SER A 408 -13.83 -16.43 13.65
CA SER A 408 -14.80 -17.54 13.63
C SER A 408 -14.19 -18.89 13.24
N THR A 409 -12.95 -18.91 12.72
CA THR A 409 -12.28 -20.12 12.22
C THR A 409 -11.42 -20.80 13.27
N ASN A 410 -10.92 -20.03 14.25
CA ASN A 410 -10.18 -20.53 15.39
C ASN A 410 -10.67 -19.90 16.69
N VAL A 411 -11.55 -20.62 17.38
CA VAL A 411 -12.11 -20.20 18.67
C VAL A 411 -11.14 -20.46 19.84
N GLY A 412 -10.05 -21.20 19.60
CA GLY A 412 -9.06 -21.56 20.60
C GLY A 412 -7.92 -20.55 20.77
N LYS A 413 -6.76 -21.05 21.22
CA LYS A 413 -5.59 -20.21 21.55
C LYS A 413 -4.75 -19.77 20.34
N HIS A 414 -4.94 -20.40 19.18
CA HIS A 414 -4.02 -20.29 18.04
C HIS A 414 -4.48 -19.27 16.99
N ASP A 415 -4.34 -17.97 17.26
CA ASP A 415 -4.95 -16.89 16.47
C ASP A 415 -3.94 -15.97 15.77
N HIS A 416 -2.90 -16.53 15.14
CA HIS A 416 -1.81 -15.76 14.52
C HIS A 416 -2.28 -14.66 13.54
N ILE A 417 -3.44 -14.83 12.89
CA ILE A 417 -4.01 -13.83 11.97
C ILE A 417 -4.36 -12.54 12.70
N ARG A 418 -4.84 -12.62 13.96
CA ARG A 418 -5.15 -11.44 14.79
C ARG A 418 -3.91 -10.57 15.02
N ALA A 419 -2.75 -11.20 15.23
CA ALA A 419 -1.48 -10.48 15.36
C ALA A 419 -1.12 -9.74 14.06
N SER A 420 -1.30 -10.38 12.90
CA SER A 420 -1.08 -9.78 11.59
C SER A 420 -2.05 -8.63 11.30
N TYR A 421 -3.31 -8.75 11.73
CA TYR A 421 -4.31 -7.69 11.66
C TYR A 421 -3.86 -6.43 12.44
N HIS A 422 -3.55 -6.56 13.74
CA HIS A 422 -3.13 -5.42 14.55
C HIS A 422 -1.79 -4.83 14.06
N SER A 423 -0.84 -5.67 13.65
CA SER A 423 0.41 -5.24 13.01
C SER A 423 0.17 -4.38 11.78
N ALA A 424 -0.78 -4.76 10.91
CA ALA A 424 -1.08 -4.00 9.70
C ALA A 424 -1.79 -2.67 10.02
N TYR A 425 -2.82 -2.69 10.87
CA TYR A 425 -3.58 -1.50 11.24
C TYR A 425 -2.70 -0.49 12.00
N MET A 426 -1.96 -0.91 13.03
CA MET A 426 -1.13 0.01 13.83
C MET A 426 0.04 0.60 13.03
N ARG A 427 0.62 -0.13 12.06
CA ARG A 427 1.64 0.45 11.16
C ARG A 427 1.05 1.52 10.26
N THR A 428 -0.14 1.29 9.71
CA THR A 428 -0.85 2.30 8.93
C THR A 428 -1.16 3.52 9.78
N MET A 429 -1.67 3.33 11.00
CA MET A 429 -1.91 4.41 11.96
C MET A 429 -0.66 5.27 12.19
N VAL A 430 0.48 4.67 12.56
CA VAL A 430 1.71 5.44 12.83
C VAL A 430 2.21 6.15 11.58
N THR A 431 2.06 5.53 10.41
CA THR A 431 2.44 6.17 9.14
C THR A 431 1.57 7.39 8.87
N THR A 432 0.24 7.26 9.00
CA THR A 432 -0.73 8.35 8.80
C THR A 432 -0.58 9.46 9.83
N MET A 433 -0.34 9.12 11.10
CA MET A 433 -0.02 10.09 12.16
C MET A 433 1.16 10.97 11.77
N LYS A 434 2.26 10.35 11.31
CA LYS A 434 3.50 11.06 10.95
C LYS A 434 3.36 11.87 9.67
N GLU A 435 2.66 11.33 8.68
CA GLU A 435 2.50 11.97 7.37
C GLU A 435 1.59 13.21 7.43
N PHE A 436 0.55 13.17 8.26
CA PHE A 436 -0.49 14.22 8.33
C PHE A 436 -0.51 14.99 9.66
N ASP A 437 0.46 14.75 10.55
CA ASP A 437 0.59 15.35 11.88
C ASP A 437 -0.71 15.24 12.71
N ILE A 438 -1.27 14.03 12.76
CA ILE A 438 -2.54 13.75 13.43
C ILE A 438 -2.29 13.38 14.91
N PRO A 439 -2.86 14.11 15.89
CA PRO A 439 -2.69 13.83 17.31
C PRO A 439 -3.52 12.62 17.74
N VAL A 440 -3.01 11.41 17.49
CA VAL A 440 -3.60 10.17 18.01
C VAL A 440 -2.98 9.83 19.36
N ILE A 441 -3.82 9.79 20.41
CA ILE A 441 -3.38 9.67 21.81
C ILE A 441 -3.32 8.22 22.31
N GLY A 442 -3.99 7.28 21.65
CA GLY A 442 -3.96 5.88 22.05
C GLY A 442 -4.71 4.91 21.14
N TYR A 443 -4.51 3.63 21.40
CA TYR A 443 -5.11 2.51 20.70
C TYR A 443 -5.51 1.39 21.67
N CYS A 444 -6.78 1.00 21.61
CA CYS A 444 -7.35 -0.08 22.40
C CYS A 444 -7.83 -1.24 21.50
N ALA A 445 -7.35 -2.44 21.79
CA ALA A 445 -7.84 -3.66 21.14
C ALA A 445 -9.27 -3.98 21.55
N TRP A 446 -10.09 -4.40 20.58
CA TRP A 446 -11.30 -5.17 20.85
C TRP A 446 -11.03 -6.65 20.60
N SER A 447 -11.02 -7.51 21.62
CA SER A 447 -11.28 -7.26 23.05
C SER A 447 -10.13 -7.79 23.90
N LEU A 448 -10.10 -7.45 25.20
CA LEU A 448 -9.09 -7.98 26.11
C LEU A 448 -9.25 -9.49 26.27
N ILE A 449 -10.46 -9.96 26.57
CA ILE A 449 -10.80 -11.36 26.79
C ILE A 449 -11.91 -11.78 25.83
N ASP A 450 -11.99 -13.07 25.51
CA ASP A 450 -13.07 -13.60 24.71
C ASP A 450 -14.43 -13.31 25.37
N SER A 451 -15.30 -12.65 24.62
CA SER A 451 -16.54 -12.05 25.10
C SER A 451 -17.74 -12.55 24.31
N PHE A 452 -18.93 -12.29 24.84
CA PHE A 452 -20.20 -12.46 24.13
C PHE A 452 -20.34 -11.39 23.03
N GLU A 453 -20.50 -11.78 21.76
CA GLU A 453 -20.59 -10.84 20.63
C GLU A 453 -22.02 -10.69 20.08
N TRP A 454 -22.44 -9.45 19.86
CA TRP A 454 -23.79 -9.08 19.41
C TRP A 454 -24.23 -9.63 18.05
N SER A 455 -23.32 -10.18 17.25
CA SER A 455 -23.66 -10.77 15.94
C SER A 455 -23.27 -12.24 15.80
N ALA A 456 -22.76 -12.86 16.87
CA ALA A 456 -22.19 -14.22 16.80
C ALA A 456 -22.22 -15.01 18.13
N GLY A 457 -22.72 -14.44 19.23
CA GLY A 457 -22.58 -15.04 20.56
C GLY A 457 -21.10 -15.29 20.88
N PHE A 458 -20.75 -16.50 21.34
CA PHE A 458 -19.36 -16.91 21.55
C PHE A 458 -18.67 -17.50 20.30
N GLY A 459 -19.37 -17.58 19.16
CA GLY A 459 -18.87 -18.20 17.94
C GLY A 459 -17.84 -17.36 17.16
N ARG A 460 -17.49 -16.17 17.67
CA ARG A 460 -16.52 -15.26 17.04
C ARG A 460 -15.72 -14.48 18.08
N PRO A 461 -14.72 -15.10 18.72
CA PRO A 461 -13.92 -14.43 19.73
C PRO A 461 -13.09 -13.26 19.18
N PHE A 462 -13.14 -12.14 19.91
CA PHE A 462 -12.28 -10.96 19.71
C PHE A 462 -11.12 -10.86 20.72
N GLY A 463 -11.12 -11.68 21.77
CA GLY A 463 -10.19 -11.56 22.89
C GLY A 463 -8.75 -11.83 22.52
N LEU A 464 -7.83 -11.04 23.08
CA LEU A 464 -6.40 -11.36 23.17
C LEU A 464 -6.14 -12.51 24.15
N VAL A 465 -7.05 -12.69 25.11
CA VAL A 465 -7.06 -13.76 26.10
C VAL A 465 -8.21 -14.72 25.80
N HIS A 466 -7.90 -15.99 25.66
CA HIS A 466 -8.88 -17.06 25.50
C HIS A 466 -9.61 -17.35 26.82
N VAL A 467 -10.92 -17.54 26.74
CA VAL A 467 -11.78 -18.00 27.83
C VAL A 467 -12.37 -19.38 27.46
N ASP A 468 -12.18 -20.38 28.32
CA ASP A 468 -12.66 -21.75 28.06
C ASP A 468 -14.17 -21.92 28.33
N TYR A 469 -14.97 -21.56 27.32
CA TYR A 469 -16.41 -21.76 27.29
C TYR A 469 -16.82 -23.22 27.04
N GLU A 470 -16.04 -23.96 26.24
CA GLU A 470 -16.35 -25.36 25.88
C GLU A 470 -16.21 -26.31 27.08
N GLY A 471 -15.12 -26.15 27.85
CA GLY A 471 -14.88 -26.90 29.09
C GLY A 471 -15.72 -26.41 30.27
N LYS A 472 -16.44 -25.28 30.13
CA LYS A 472 -17.20 -24.60 31.19
C LYS A 472 -16.39 -24.25 32.44
N THR A 473 -15.06 -24.16 32.30
CA THR A 473 -14.15 -23.75 33.37
C THR A 473 -14.02 -22.23 33.43
N LEU A 474 -14.28 -21.56 32.29
CA LEU A 474 -14.04 -20.14 32.06
C LEU A 474 -12.58 -19.75 32.28
N ASP A 475 -11.63 -20.69 32.23
CA ASP A 475 -10.23 -20.39 32.51
C ASP A 475 -9.62 -19.47 31.45
N ARG A 476 -8.82 -18.50 31.93
CA ARG A 476 -8.15 -17.52 31.08
C ARG A 476 -6.78 -18.02 30.65
N SER A 477 -6.46 -17.85 29.38
CA SER A 477 -5.09 -18.08 28.89
C SER A 477 -4.75 -17.18 27.71
N LEU A 478 -3.51 -16.70 27.65
CA LEU A 478 -3.04 -15.90 26.53
C LEU A 478 -3.16 -16.67 25.21
N LYS A 479 -3.61 -15.96 24.16
CA LYS A 479 -3.55 -16.46 22.78
C LYS A 479 -2.22 -16.14 22.14
N ASP A 480 -1.91 -16.77 21.02
CA ASP A 480 -0.67 -16.55 20.28
C ASP A 480 -0.49 -15.06 19.87
N SER A 481 -1.59 -14.36 19.59
CA SER A 481 -1.59 -12.92 19.31
C SER A 481 -1.14 -12.05 20.49
N SER A 482 -1.19 -12.56 21.73
CA SER A 482 -0.70 -11.86 22.92
C SER A 482 0.80 -11.55 22.85
N GLU A 483 1.58 -12.37 22.15
CA GLU A 483 3.03 -12.14 21.99
C GLU A 483 3.32 -10.81 21.28
N PHE A 484 2.50 -10.44 20.29
CA PHE A 484 2.59 -9.15 19.60
C PHE A 484 2.41 -7.99 20.58
N TRP A 485 1.43 -8.08 21.48
CA TRP A 485 1.14 -7.03 22.46
C TRP A 485 2.21 -6.91 23.53
N ILE A 486 2.76 -8.04 23.99
CA ILE A 486 3.88 -8.07 24.94
C ILE A 486 5.16 -7.47 24.32
N GLU A 487 5.43 -7.73 23.04
CA GLU A 487 6.57 -7.14 22.35
C GLU A 487 6.36 -5.64 22.11
N LEU A 488 5.16 -5.25 21.68
CA LEU A 488 4.75 -3.86 21.46
C LEU A 488 4.93 -3.03 22.74
N SER A 489 4.43 -3.52 23.89
CA SER A 489 4.51 -2.80 25.17
C SER A 489 5.95 -2.63 25.65
N LYS A 490 6.81 -3.63 25.44
CA LYS A 490 8.24 -3.59 25.84
C LYS A 490 9.08 -2.67 24.96
N THR A 491 8.85 -2.70 23.65
CA THR A 491 9.69 -2.00 22.66
C THR A 491 9.16 -0.60 22.33
N ARG A 492 7.88 -0.34 22.61
CA ARG A 492 7.10 0.81 22.13
C ARG A 492 7.22 1.06 20.62
N ALA A 493 7.40 -0.01 19.86
CA ALA A 493 7.42 0.01 18.41
C ALA A 493 6.56 -1.12 17.85
N ILE A 494 5.86 -0.89 16.74
CA ILE A 494 4.91 -1.88 16.21
C ILE A 494 5.68 -3.11 15.67
N PRO A 495 5.49 -4.32 16.25
CA PRO A 495 6.10 -5.54 15.74
C PRO A 495 5.51 -5.93 14.37
N ILE A 496 6.36 -6.31 13.42
CA ILE A 496 5.88 -6.70 12.09
C ILE A 496 5.45 -8.16 12.11
N ARG A 497 4.15 -8.38 11.88
CA ARG A 497 3.52 -9.69 11.67
C ARG A 497 2.85 -9.69 10.30
N ASP A 498 3.29 -10.59 9.42
CA ASP A 498 2.70 -10.79 8.09
C ASP A 498 1.66 -11.92 8.15
N GLU A 499 0.69 -11.91 7.26
CA GLU A 499 -0.36 -12.93 7.22
C GLU A 499 0.26 -14.32 6.93
N PRO A 500 -0.03 -15.36 7.72
CA PRO A 500 0.30 -16.73 7.32
C PRO A 500 -0.49 -17.04 6.05
N THR A 501 0.18 -17.40 4.96
CA THR A 501 -0.47 -17.76 3.69
C THR A 501 -1.52 -18.86 3.91
N THR A 502 -2.81 -18.53 3.96
CA THR A 502 -3.89 -19.51 4.10
C THR A 502 -4.20 -20.15 2.73
N PRO A 503 -4.28 -21.50 2.65
CA PRO A 503 -4.69 -22.19 1.44
C PRO A 503 -6.18 -21.97 1.15
N ALA A 504 -6.55 -21.97 -0.13
CA ALA A 504 -7.89 -21.69 -0.65
C ALA A 504 -9.04 -22.44 0.07
N PRO A 505 -10.25 -21.86 0.19
CA PRO A 505 -11.32 -22.37 1.03
C PRO A 505 -11.77 -23.79 0.62
N THR A 506 -11.89 -24.64 1.64
CA THR A 506 -12.48 -25.99 1.54
C THR A 506 -13.97 -25.90 1.87
N SER A 507 -14.78 -26.46 0.98
CA SER A 507 -16.24 -26.55 1.11
C SER A 507 -16.66 -27.41 2.31
N ALA A 508 -17.74 -27.00 2.96
CA ALA A 508 -18.40 -27.63 4.12
C ALA A 508 -18.65 -29.16 3.99
N PRO A 509 -18.74 -29.89 5.12
CA PRO A 509 -18.99 -31.31 5.14
C PRO A 509 -20.50 -31.63 5.00
N ALA A 510 -20.81 -32.71 4.27
CA ALA A 510 -22.14 -33.33 4.23
C ALA A 510 -22.07 -34.75 4.83
N PRO A 511 -23.22 -35.34 5.24
CA PRO A 511 -23.35 -36.09 6.50
C PRO A 511 -22.90 -37.55 6.43
N THR A 512 -22.55 -38.08 7.60
CA THR A 512 -22.29 -39.50 7.88
C THR A 512 -23.47 -40.41 7.55
N PRO A 513 -23.17 -41.65 7.13
CA PRO A 513 -23.89 -42.80 7.68
C PRO A 513 -22.96 -43.95 8.13
N GLY A 514 -23.29 -44.53 9.29
CA GLY A 514 -23.25 -45.98 9.51
C GLY A 514 -21.95 -46.64 10.00
N THR A 515 -21.86 -46.84 11.31
CA THR A 515 -21.40 -48.04 12.05
C THR A 515 -20.63 -49.15 11.31
N SER A 516 -19.42 -49.50 11.76
CA SER A 516 -19.16 -50.66 12.66
C SER A 516 -17.66 -51.01 12.87
N THR A 517 -17.37 -51.48 14.10
CA THR A 517 -16.36 -52.47 14.55
C THR A 517 -14.84 -52.17 14.51
N GLN A 518 -14.32 -51.89 15.72
CA GLN A 518 -13.13 -52.39 16.46
C GLN A 518 -11.72 -52.63 15.83
N PRO A 519 -10.63 -52.50 16.65
CA PRO A 519 -9.22 -52.43 16.23
C PRO A 519 -8.51 -53.81 16.25
N PRO A 520 -7.26 -53.95 15.73
CA PRO A 520 -6.11 -53.93 16.67
C PRO A 520 -4.71 -53.51 16.11
N SER A 521 -3.87 -53.08 17.07
CA SER A 521 -2.42 -53.35 17.29
C SER A 521 -1.32 -53.16 16.21
N SER A 522 -0.37 -52.29 16.60
CA SER A 522 1.11 -52.40 16.56
C SER A 522 1.87 -52.72 15.26
N THR A 523 2.78 -51.81 14.85
CA THR A 523 4.19 -52.13 14.50
C THR A 523 5.07 -50.86 14.35
N THR A 524 6.11 -50.77 15.18
CA THR A 524 7.49 -50.22 15.03
C THR A 524 7.81 -49.01 14.11
N PRO A 525 8.67 -48.06 14.55
CA PRO A 525 9.11 -46.94 13.74
C PRO A 525 10.34 -47.29 12.86
N LYS A 526 10.29 -46.92 11.58
CA LYS A 526 11.46 -46.81 10.71
C LYS A 526 11.36 -45.52 9.89
N SER A 527 12.22 -44.54 10.19
CA SER A 527 12.90 -43.66 9.24
C SER A 527 13.46 -42.43 9.97
N SER A 528 14.72 -42.50 10.37
CA SER A 528 15.48 -41.41 11.00
C SER A 528 16.13 -40.46 9.98
N ALA A 529 15.74 -40.50 8.71
CA ALA A 529 16.35 -39.68 7.65
C ALA A 529 15.56 -38.37 7.38
N THR A 530 14.27 -38.33 7.70
CA THR A 530 13.41 -37.15 7.43
C THR A 530 13.51 -36.08 8.51
N PHE A 531 13.97 -36.43 9.72
CA PHE A 531 14.01 -35.50 10.88
C PHE A 531 15.17 -34.48 10.83
N ILE A 532 16.29 -34.83 10.18
CA ILE A 532 17.48 -33.96 10.13
C ILE A 532 17.28 -32.80 9.12
N SER A 533 16.55 -33.03 8.02
CA SER A 533 16.25 -31.97 7.04
C SER A 533 15.26 -30.92 7.56
N THR A 534 14.25 -31.34 8.32
CA THR A 534 13.22 -30.42 8.85
C THR A 534 13.76 -29.53 9.97
N CYS A 535 14.63 -30.07 10.84
CA CYS A 535 15.31 -29.27 11.87
C CYS A 535 16.28 -28.22 11.29
N LEU A 536 16.99 -28.53 10.20
CA LEU A 536 17.90 -27.57 9.56
C LEU A 536 17.13 -26.42 8.88
N LEU A 537 16.00 -26.71 8.24
CA LEU A 537 15.11 -25.72 7.61
C LEU A 537 14.49 -24.77 8.64
N LEU A 538 14.05 -25.29 9.80
CA LEU A 538 13.51 -24.47 10.90
C LEU A 538 14.56 -23.55 11.53
N GLN A 539 15.82 -24.02 11.67
CA GLN A 539 16.93 -23.20 12.17
C GLN A 539 17.33 -22.09 11.20
N VAL A 540 17.31 -22.35 9.88
CA VAL A 540 17.58 -21.33 8.86
C VAL A 540 16.46 -20.29 8.79
N CYS A 541 15.19 -20.69 8.87
CA CYS A 541 14.07 -19.74 8.92
C CYS A 541 14.11 -18.84 10.16
N SER A 542 14.42 -19.40 11.34
CA SER A 542 14.58 -18.63 12.58
C SER A 542 15.77 -17.65 12.51
N ALA A 543 16.90 -18.06 11.93
CA ALA A 543 18.06 -17.18 11.73
C ALA A 543 17.78 -16.04 10.73
N VAL A 544 17.04 -16.31 9.65
CA VAL A 544 16.67 -15.29 8.65
C VAL A 544 15.66 -14.28 9.23
N LEU A 545 14.72 -14.72 10.06
CA LEU A 545 13.77 -13.85 10.76
C LEU A 545 14.44 -12.95 11.82
N SER A 546 15.62 -13.33 12.32
CA SER A 546 16.42 -12.54 13.27
C SER A 546 17.29 -11.43 12.63
N LEU A 547 17.34 -11.35 11.29
CA LEU A 547 18.14 -10.34 10.59
C LEU A 547 17.49 -8.94 10.63
N PRO A 548 18.29 -7.85 10.63
CA PRO A 548 17.77 -6.48 10.66
C PRO A 548 16.77 -6.18 9.53
N PRO A 549 15.70 -5.40 9.77
CA PRO A 549 14.69 -5.07 8.75
C PRO A 549 15.26 -4.44 7.47
N TRP A 550 16.30 -3.60 7.60
CA TRP A 550 16.96 -2.99 6.45
C TRP A 550 17.63 -4.03 5.54
N LEU A 551 18.18 -5.11 6.11
CA LEU A 551 18.82 -6.18 5.35
C LEU A 551 17.78 -7.03 4.61
N ARG A 552 16.63 -7.32 5.26
CA ARG A 552 15.49 -8.00 4.64
C ARG A 552 14.88 -7.20 3.49
N ARG A 553 14.87 -5.86 3.60
CA ARG A 553 14.42 -4.96 2.51
C ARG A 553 15.40 -4.91 1.33
N ARG A 554 16.71 -4.92 1.60
CA ARG A 554 17.76 -4.84 0.55
C ARG A 554 18.13 -6.18 -0.08
N VAL A 555 17.82 -7.29 0.57
CA VAL A 555 18.01 -8.65 0.05
C VAL A 555 16.66 -9.37 0.05
N PRO A 556 15.80 -9.14 -0.97
CA PRO A 556 14.45 -9.68 -1.03
C PRO A 556 14.36 -11.20 -0.91
N LEU A 557 15.41 -11.95 -1.30
CA LEU A 557 15.50 -13.40 -1.04
C LEU A 557 15.14 -13.76 0.40
N LEU A 558 15.62 -12.99 1.36
CA LEU A 558 15.39 -13.25 2.78
C LEU A 558 13.92 -13.04 3.18
N ALA A 559 13.16 -12.24 2.41
CA ALA A 559 11.75 -11.99 2.64
C ALA A 559 10.86 -13.11 2.09
N TRP A 560 11.13 -13.61 0.87
CA TRP A 560 10.26 -14.61 0.23
C TRP A 560 10.67 -16.06 0.44
N LEU A 561 11.95 -16.34 0.72
CA LEU A 561 12.44 -17.70 0.93
C LEU A 561 11.73 -18.43 2.10
N PRO A 562 11.39 -17.78 3.24
CA PRO A 562 10.63 -18.41 4.31
C PRO A 562 9.21 -18.82 3.90
N SER A 563 8.59 -18.08 2.99
CA SER A 563 7.25 -18.36 2.44
C SER A 563 7.24 -19.32 1.25
N TYR A 564 8.39 -19.93 0.93
CA TYR A 564 8.57 -20.71 -0.29
C TYR A 564 7.92 -22.11 -0.19
N SER A 565 6.81 -22.31 -0.91
CA SER A 565 6.05 -23.56 -0.91
C SER A 565 6.55 -24.58 -1.94
N SER A 566 6.21 -25.86 -1.74
CA SER A 566 6.50 -26.94 -2.69
C SER A 566 5.83 -26.74 -4.06
N GLY A 567 4.66 -26.12 -4.09
CA GLY A 567 3.98 -25.74 -5.34
C GLY A 567 4.74 -24.66 -6.11
N ALA A 568 5.28 -23.66 -5.41
CA ALA A 568 6.15 -22.64 -6.00
C ALA A 568 7.46 -23.26 -6.52
N ALA A 569 8.03 -24.22 -5.79
CA ALA A 569 9.22 -24.96 -6.22
C ALA A 569 9.03 -25.67 -7.57
N VAL A 570 7.90 -26.35 -7.76
CA VAL A 570 7.58 -27.02 -9.04
C VAL A 570 7.36 -26.00 -10.16
N ALA A 571 6.62 -24.94 -9.89
CA ALA A 571 6.35 -23.90 -10.88
C ALA A 571 7.63 -23.17 -11.32
N ASP A 572 8.49 -22.78 -10.38
CA ASP A 572 9.76 -22.11 -10.66
C ASP A 572 10.78 -23.04 -11.31
N LEU A 573 10.75 -24.35 -11.01
CA LEU A 573 11.55 -25.35 -11.72
C LEU A 573 11.14 -25.42 -13.19
N ILE A 574 9.83 -25.51 -13.48
CA ILE A 574 9.32 -25.56 -14.86
C ILE A 574 9.63 -24.26 -15.60
N ALA A 575 9.38 -23.11 -14.96
CA ALA A 575 9.67 -21.79 -15.51
C ALA A 575 11.17 -21.61 -15.76
N GLY A 576 12.02 -21.95 -14.80
CA GLY A 576 13.47 -21.82 -14.90
C GLY A 576 14.10 -22.75 -15.93
N LEU A 577 13.63 -24.01 -16.07
CA LEU A 577 14.08 -24.91 -17.14
C LEU A 577 13.65 -24.39 -18.52
N THR A 578 12.40 -23.95 -18.66
CA THR A 578 11.90 -23.36 -19.92
C THR A 578 12.70 -22.12 -20.29
N LEU A 579 12.96 -21.27 -19.30
CA LEU A 579 13.74 -20.05 -19.44
C LEU A 579 15.19 -20.37 -19.86
N GLY A 580 15.84 -21.33 -19.20
CA GLY A 580 17.22 -21.73 -19.54
C GLY A 580 17.33 -22.26 -20.98
N VAL A 581 16.42 -23.14 -21.42
CA VAL A 581 16.38 -23.63 -22.81
C VAL A 581 16.19 -22.47 -23.81
N THR A 582 15.38 -21.49 -23.47
CA THR A 582 15.11 -20.32 -24.33
C THR A 582 16.27 -19.31 -24.33
N MET A 583 16.93 -19.14 -23.18
CA MET A 583 17.99 -18.17 -22.96
C MET A 583 19.29 -18.56 -23.66
N MET A 584 19.63 -19.85 -23.76
CA MET A 584 20.93 -20.25 -24.33
C MET A 584 21.08 -19.83 -25.81
N PRO A 585 20.16 -20.17 -26.74
CA PRO A 585 20.32 -19.80 -28.15
C PRO A 585 20.29 -18.28 -28.37
N GLN A 586 19.47 -17.57 -27.57
CA GLN A 586 19.44 -16.10 -27.60
C GLN A 586 20.77 -15.51 -27.15
N SER A 587 21.33 -16.01 -26.05
CA SER A 587 22.59 -15.51 -25.50
C SER A 587 23.77 -15.75 -26.44
N ILE A 588 23.78 -16.87 -27.15
CA ILE A 588 24.75 -17.15 -28.22
C ILE A 588 24.60 -16.17 -29.38
N ALA A 589 23.37 -15.94 -29.84
CA ALA A 589 23.09 -14.99 -30.92
C ALA A 589 23.49 -13.56 -30.52
N TYR A 590 23.29 -13.18 -29.26
CA TYR A 590 23.66 -11.88 -28.70
C TYR A 590 25.16 -11.72 -28.49
N ALA A 591 25.87 -12.77 -28.08
CA ALA A 591 27.33 -12.79 -28.09
C ALA A 591 27.89 -12.53 -29.50
N HIS A 592 27.35 -13.21 -30.51
CA HIS A 592 27.73 -12.94 -31.90
C HIS A 592 27.39 -11.52 -32.34
N LEU A 593 26.26 -10.96 -31.88
CA LEU A 593 25.88 -9.58 -32.17
C LEU A 593 26.83 -8.57 -31.52
N ALA A 594 27.39 -8.89 -30.36
CA ALA A 594 28.44 -8.12 -29.70
C ALA A 594 29.86 -8.38 -30.27
N ASN A 595 29.98 -9.22 -31.30
CA ASN A 595 31.25 -9.66 -31.87
C ASN A 595 32.19 -10.35 -30.86
N VAL A 596 31.62 -11.12 -29.93
CA VAL A 596 32.36 -11.93 -28.95
C VAL A 596 32.03 -13.42 -29.11
N SER A 597 32.86 -14.28 -28.53
CA SER A 597 32.63 -15.73 -28.54
C SER A 597 31.32 -16.12 -27.83
N PRO A 598 30.62 -17.17 -28.28
CA PRO A 598 29.33 -17.62 -27.71
C PRO A 598 29.33 -17.83 -26.19
N GLU A 599 30.43 -18.30 -25.62
CA GLU A 599 30.53 -18.60 -24.19
C GLU A 599 30.27 -17.37 -23.31
N TYR A 600 30.72 -16.18 -23.71
CA TYR A 600 30.52 -14.94 -22.94
C TYR A 600 29.05 -14.55 -22.82
N GLY A 601 28.23 -14.86 -23.83
CA GLY A 601 26.78 -14.70 -23.75
C GLY A 601 26.17 -15.63 -22.71
N LEU A 602 26.61 -16.90 -22.68
CA LEU A 602 26.12 -17.89 -21.72
C LEU A 602 26.56 -17.56 -20.29
N TYR A 603 27.79 -17.06 -20.10
CA TYR A 603 28.29 -16.60 -18.80
C TYR A 603 27.46 -15.43 -18.26
N SER A 604 27.10 -14.51 -19.14
CA SER A 604 26.25 -13.35 -18.81
C SER A 604 24.84 -13.78 -18.40
N ALA A 605 24.26 -14.76 -19.10
CA ALA A 605 22.95 -15.32 -18.76
C ALA A 605 22.96 -16.06 -17.42
N PHE A 606 24.02 -16.82 -17.15
CA PHE A 606 24.25 -17.48 -15.87
C PHE A 606 24.36 -16.46 -14.73
N ALA A 607 25.25 -15.47 -14.85
CA ALA A 607 25.48 -14.49 -13.80
C ALA A 607 24.23 -13.66 -13.51
N GLY A 608 23.55 -13.20 -14.57
CA GLY A 608 22.32 -12.41 -14.44
C GLY A 608 21.22 -13.17 -13.69
N GLY A 609 20.91 -14.39 -14.11
CA GLY A 609 19.87 -15.21 -13.46
C GLY A 609 20.21 -15.57 -12.02
N PHE A 610 21.47 -15.90 -11.75
CA PHE A 610 21.93 -16.30 -10.41
C PHE A 610 22.00 -15.12 -9.44
N VAL A 611 22.48 -13.95 -9.86
CA VAL A 611 22.58 -12.79 -8.97
C VAL A 611 21.21 -12.17 -8.71
N TYR A 612 20.35 -12.11 -9.74
CA TYR A 612 19.03 -11.49 -9.61
C TYR A 612 18.13 -12.21 -8.60
N MET A 613 18.29 -13.52 -8.38
CA MET A 613 17.49 -14.24 -7.38
C MET A 613 17.66 -13.68 -5.95
N PHE A 614 18.82 -13.08 -5.64
CA PHE A 614 19.12 -12.57 -4.31
C PHE A 614 18.52 -11.18 -4.08
N LEU A 615 18.58 -10.32 -5.09
CA LEU A 615 18.37 -8.88 -4.98
C LEU A 615 17.13 -8.36 -5.72
N GLY A 616 16.62 -9.12 -6.69
CA GLY A 616 15.50 -8.75 -7.54
C GLY A 616 14.17 -8.83 -6.83
N THR A 617 13.26 -7.91 -7.17
CA THR A 617 11.92 -7.82 -6.57
C THR A 617 10.83 -8.36 -7.48
N ILE A 618 11.05 -8.44 -8.79
CA ILE A 618 10.01 -8.82 -9.74
C ILE A 618 10.26 -10.24 -10.27
N ARG A 619 9.33 -11.16 -9.96
CA ARG A 619 9.49 -12.59 -10.26
C ARG A 619 9.58 -12.92 -11.76
N GLN A 620 9.03 -12.07 -12.64
CA GLN A 620 9.10 -12.24 -14.10
C GLN A 620 10.40 -11.73 -14.70
N VAL A 621 11.12 -10.82 -14.03
CA VAL A 621 12.33 -10.21 -14.62
C VAL A 621 13.42 -11.27 -14.74
N ALA A 622 13.88 -11.47 -15.97
CA ALA A 622 14.94 -12.40 -16.30
C ALA A 622 16.15 -11.65 -16.90
N ILE A 623 17.20 -11.50 -16.09
CA ILE A 623 18.43 -10.78 -16.45
C ILE A 623 19.36 -11.68 -17.28
N GLY A 624 19.95 -11.10 -18.32
CA GLY A 624 20.92 -11.75 -19.21
C GLY A 624 21.28 -10.83 -20.38
N PRO A 625 22.11 -11.28 -21.34
CA PRO A 625 22.49 -10.46 -22.48
C PRO A 625 21.25 -10.13 -23.33
N ALA A 626 21.13 -8.89 -23.79
CA ALA A 626 20.01 -8.44 -24.63
C ALA A 626 20.55 -7.93 -25.97
N SER A 627 19.70 -7.90 -27.00
CA SER A 627 20.09 -7.46 -28.35
C SER A 627 20.72 -6.07 -28.35
N ILE A 628 20.11 -5.14 -27.64
CA ILE A 628 20.55 -3.73 -27.58
C ILE A 628 21.84 -3.60 -26.79
N MET A 629 21.93 -4.26 -25.64
CA MET A 629 23.17 -4.32 -24.87
C MET A 629 24.32 -4.89 -25.69
N SER A 630 24.03 -5.85 -26.57
CA SER A 630 25.03 -6.44 -27.48
C SER A 630 25.48 -5.47 -28.56
N ILE A 631 24.55 -4.72 -29.17
CA ILE A 631 24.86 -3.69 -30.18
C ILE A 631 25.65 -2.54 -29.55
N ILE A 632 25.24 -2.08 -28.36
CA ILE A 632 25.93 -1.05 -27.59
C ILE A 632 27.34 -1.52 -27.23
N THR A 633 27.48 -2.76 -26.77
CA THR A 633 28.79 -3.36 -26.48
C THR A 633 29.65 -3.33 -27.75
N LEU A 634 29.13 -3.84 -28.87
CA LEU A 634 29.84 -3.79 -30.15
C LEU A 634 30.25 -2.37 -30.53
N GLN A 635 29.37 -1.39 -30.37
CA GLN A 635 29.64 0.00 -30.75
C GLN A 635 30.83 0.60 -29.98
N PHE A 636 30.97 0.28 -28.70
CA PHE A 636 32.03 0.83 -27.84
C PHE A 636 33.28 -0.06 -27.75
N THR A 637 33.18 -1.34 -28.11
CA THR A 637 34.30 -2.29 -28.07
C THR A 637 34.70 -2.79 -29.46
N ARG A 638 34.20 -2.16 -30.53
CA ARG A 638 34.54 -2.52 -31.91
C ARG A 638 36.05 -2.46 -32.11
N ASP A 639 36.60 -3.52 -32.68
CA ASP A 639 38.03 -3.64 -32.97
C ASP A 639 38.95 -3.55 -31.73
N LYS A 640 38.39 -3.70 -30.52
CA LYS A 640 39.11 -3.70 -29.25
C LYS A 640 39.28 -5.13 -28.69
N PRO A 641 40.32 -5.39 -27.89
CA PRO A 641 40.47 -6.66 -27.17
C PRO A 641 39.29 -6.97 -26.23
N ILE A 642 38.98 -8.26 -26.05
CA ILE A 642 37.90 -8.76 -25.16
C ILE A 642 37.90 -8.13 -23.75
N PRO A 643 39.06 -7.86 -23.09
CA PRO A 643 39.06 -7.22 -21.78
C PRO A 643 38.32 -5.86 -21.71
N PHE A 644 38.17 -5.14 -22.83
CA PHE A 644 37.33 -3.92 -22.89
C PHE A 644 35.85 -4.22 -22.66
N VAL A 645 35.36 -5.37 -23.12
CA VAL A 645 33.97 -5.81 -22.88
C VAL A 645 33.75 -6.04 -21.38
N HIS A 646 34.67 -6.72 -20.71
CA HIS A 646 34.55 -7.01 -19.28
C HIS A 646 34.65 -5.72 -18.45
N LEU A 647 35.51 -4.79 -18.87
CA LEU A 647 35.65 -3.48 -18.26
C LEU A 647 34.37 -2.64 -18.44
N LEU A 648 33.79 -2.64 -19.64
CA LEU A 648 32.51 -2.00 -19.91
C LEU A 648 31.38 -2.60 -19.05
N THR A 649 31.33 -3.94 -18.90
CA THR A 649 30.37 -4.62 -17.99
C THR A 649 30.52 -4.15 -16.56
N PHE A 650 31.76 -4.10 -16.05
CA PHE A 650 32.04 -3.65 -14.69
C PHE A 650 31.59 -2.19 -14.48
N PHE A 651 31.98 -1.28 -15.38
CA PHE A 651 31.59 0.13 -15.27
C PHE A 651 30.11 0.39 -15.56
N THR A 652 29.43 -0.48 -16.30
CA THR A 652 27.96 -0.48 -16.38
C THR A 652 27.36 -0.72 -14.99
N GLY A 653 27.88 -1.70 -14.25
CA GLY A 653 27.45 -1.94 -12.86
C GLY A 653 27.78 -0.78 -11.91
N VAL A 654 28.96 -0.17 -12.04
CA VAL A 654 29.36 1.02 -11.26
C VAL A 654 28.47 2.22 -11.59
N GLY A 655 28.21 2.50 -12.86
CA GLY A 655 27.32 3.59 -13.27
C GLY A 655 25.92 3.43 -12.69
N GLN A 656 25.38 2.22 -12.71
CA GLN A 656 24.09 1.89 -12.09
C GLN A 656 24.09 2.09 -10.57
N PHE A 657 25.20 1.74 -9.90
CA PHE A 657 25.37 2.00 -8.47
C PHE A 657 25.44 3.50 -8.15
N VAL A 658 26.14 4.29 -8.98
CA VAL A 658 26.17 5.75 -8.85
C VAL A 658 24.78 6.35 -9.02
N MET A 659 24.01 5.87 -10.01
CA MET A 659 22.61 6.29 -10.20
C MET A 659 21.74 5.97 -8.97
N LEU A 660 21.97 4.83 -8.31
CA LEU A 660 21.32 4.46 -7.05
C LEU A 660 21.68 5.43 -5.91
N VAL A 661 22.97 5.74 -5.73
CA VAL A 661 23.45 6.67 -4.69
C VAL A 661 22.88 8.07 -4.88
N LEU A 662 22.80 8.53 -6.13
CA LEU A 662 22.19 9.80 -6.51
C LEU A 662 20.65 9.79 -6.46
N ARG A 663 20.03 8.67 -6.06
CA ARG A 663 18.57 8.48 -6.00
C ARG A 663 17.86 8.79 -7.32
N LEU A 664 18.49 8.50 -8.46
CA LEU A 664 17.91 8.72 -9.79
C LEU A 664 16.78 7.75 -10.15
N GLY A 665 16.30 6.96 -9.19
CA GLY A 665 15.10 6.13 -9.32
C GLY A 665 13.83 6.94 -9.59
N PHE A 666 13.77 8.22 -9.25
CA PHE A 666 12.60 9.07 -9.55
C PHE A 666 12.36 9.25 -11.06
N LEU A 667 13.39 9.11 -11.90
CA LEU A 667 13.24 9.21 -13.37
C LEU A 667 12.28 8.15 -13.92
N VAL A 668 12.13 7.05 -13.19
CA VAL A 668 11.17 5.98 -13.50
C VAL A 668 9.74 6.49 -13.44
N ASP A 669 9.42 7.41 -12.53
CA ASP A 669 8.05 7.86 -12.27
C ASP A 669 7.44 8.59 -13.47
N PHE A 670 8.28 9.14 -14.36
CA PHE A 670 7.86 9.77 -15.62
C PHE A 670 7.43 8.79 -16.72
N ILE A 671 7.54 7.48 -16.51
CA ILE A 671 7.02 6.47 -17.45
C ILE A 671 5.54 6.19 -17.12
N SER A 672 4.61 6.83 -17.83
CA SER A 672 3.17 6.64 -17.62
C SER A 672 2.64 5.29 -18.10
N ALA A 673 1.43 4.90 -17.67
CA ALA A 673 0.77 3.68 -18.15
C ALA A 673 0.57 3.63 -19.69
N PRO A 674 0.16 4.71 -20.37
CA PRO A 674 0.17 4.78 -21.84
C PRO A 674 1.52 4.45 -22.48
N VAL A 675 2.63 4.98 -21.93
CA VAL A 675 3.98 4.73 -22.43
C VAL A 675 4.38 3.27 -22.22
N VAL A 676 4.13 2.70 -21.04
CA VAL A 676 4.40 1.28 -20.76
C VAL A 676 3.64 0.38 -21.74
N SER A 677 2.35 0.62 -21.93
CA SER A 677 1.49 -0.20 -22.80
C SER A 677 1.88 -0.08 -24.29
N ALA A 678 2.24 1.12 -24.75
CA ALA A 678 2.76 1.35 -26.10
C ALA A 678 4.09 0.61 -26.33
N PHE A 679 5.01 0.74 -25.38
CA PHE A 679 6.33 0.10 -25.41
C PHE A 679 6.22 -1.44 -25.41
N THR A 680 5.42 -2.02 -24.51
CA THR A 680 5.25 -3.49 -24.43
C THR A 680 4.61 -4.05 -25.70
N SER A 681 3.55 -3.39 -26.20
CA SER A 681 2.84 -3.80 -27.41
C SER A 681 3.71 -3.69 -28.67
N ALA A 682 4.45 -2.59 -28.84
CA ALA A 682 5.36 -2.42 -29.96
C ALA A 682 6.52 -3.44 -29.91
N THR A 683 7.11 -3.64 -28.72
CA THR A 683 8.18 -4.62 -28.54
C THR A 683 7.70 -6.04 -28.84
N ALA A 684 6.50 -6.42 -28.40
CA ALA A 684 5.91 -7.72 -28.73
C ALA A 684 5.79 -7.93 -30.25
N ILE A 685 5.32 -6.93 -30.99
CA ILE A 685 5.21 -6.98 -32.46
C ILE A 685 6.59 -7.09 -33.11
N ILE A 686 7.57 -6.28 -32.69
CA ILE A 686 8.96 -6.33 -33.20
C ILE A 686 9.54 -7.73 -33.02
N ILE A 687 9.34 -8.32 -31.83
CA ILE A 687 9.79 -9.69 -31.54
C ILE A 687 9.10 -10.69 -32.46
N MET A 688 7.76 -10.65 -32.57
CA MET A 688 7.01 -11.58 -33.43
C MET A 688 7.49 -11.52 -34.87
N VAL A 689 7.69 -10.32 -35.41
CA VAL A 689 8.22 -10.10 -36.76
C VAL A 689 9.66 -10.63 -36.89
N ALA A 690 10.52 -10.38 -35.89
CA ALA A 690 11.89 -10.88 -35.89
C ALA A 690 11.97 -12.42 -35.91
N GLN A 691 10.99 -13.10 -35.28
CA GLN A 691 10.88 -14.57 -35.26
C GLN A 691 10.35 -15.18 -36.56
N LEU A 692 9.81 -14.38 -37.51
CA LEU A 692 9.35 -14.92 -38.80
C LEU A 692 10.51 -15.53 -39.60
N ARG A 693 11.73 -14.98 -39.49
CA ARG A 693 12.91 -15.52 -40.19
C ARG A 693 13.24 -16.97 -39.79
N PRO A 694 13.48 -17.28 -38.50
CA PRO A 694 13.73 -18.66 -38.08
C PRO A 694 12.50 -19.57 -38.22
N LEU A 695 11.28 -19.03 -38.17
CA LEU A 695 10.05 -19.80 -38.40
C LEU A 695 9.93 -20.27 -39.86
N LEU A 696 10.35 -19.44 -40.82
CA LEU A 696 10.30 -19.71 -42.27
C LEU A 696 11.59 -20.34 -42.82
N GLY A 697 12.62 -20.52 -41.99
CA GLY A 697 13.93 -21.04 -42.40
C GLY A 697 14.76 -20.08 -43.25
N LEU A 698 14.46 -18.78 -43.22
CA LEU A 698 15.13 -17.75 -44.00
C LEU A 698 16.39 -17.24 -43.28
N SER A 699 17.47 -17.00 -44.03
CA SER A 699 18.73 -16.45 -43.49
C SER A 699 19.08 -15.11 -44.14
N PHE A 700 18.90 -14.02 -43.38
CA PHE A 700 19.35 -12.67 -43.77
C PHE A 700 19.49 -11.75 -42.55
N ARG A 701 20.35 -10.73 -42.68
CA ARG A 701 20.51 -9.67 -41.67
C ARG A 701 19.47 -8.59 -41.93
N ALA A 702 18.80 -8.15 -40.87
CA ALA A 702 17.82 -7.07 -40.89
C ALA A 702 17.78 -6.43 -39.49
N HIS A 703 17.68 -5.11 -39.45
CA HIS A 703 17.64 -4.29 -38.25
C HIS A 703 16.23 -3.70 -38.13
N GLY A 704 15.53 -4.03 -37.05
CA GLY A 704 14.17 -3.56 -36.81
C GLY A 704 13.06 -4.32 -37.56
N CYS A 705 11.82 -3.87 -37.32
CA CYS A 705 10.61 -4.53 -37.77
C CYS A 705 10.40 -4.43 -39.29
N VAL A 706 10.50 -3.21 -39.84
CA VAL A 706 10.18 -2.93 -41.25
C VAL A 706 11.14 -3.64 -42.20
N GLU A 707 12.44 -3.57 -41.95
CA GLU A 707 13.45 -4.27 -42.75
C GLU A 707 13.23 -5.79 -42.76
N THR A 708 12.81 -6.35 -41.62
CA THR A 708 12.53 -7.78 -41.51
C THR A 708 11.34 -8.18 -42.36
N LEU A 709 10.24 -7.42 -42.33
CA LEU A 709 9.06 -7.69 -43.16
C LEU A 709 9.38 -7.61 -44.65
N VAL A 710 10.08 -6.55 -45.07
CA VAL A 710 10.51 -6.38 -46.47
C VAL A 710 11.43 -7.53 -46.89
N GLY A 711 12.35 -7.94 -46.02
CA GLY A 711 13.25 -9.07 -46.26
C GLY A 711 12.53 -10.42 -46.40
N VAL A 712 11.50 -10.67 -45.58
CA VAL A 712 10.65 -11.87 -45.69
C VAL A 712 9.91 -11.89 -47.01
N VAL A 713 9.27 -10.78 -47.40
CA VAL A 713 8.51 -10.68 -48.67
C VAL A 713 9.42 -10.89 -49.88
N LYS A 714 10.59 -10.24 -49.90
CA LYS A 714 11.56 -10.38 -51.01
C LYS A 714 12.11 -11.80 -51.18
N ARG A 715 12.16 -12.58 -50.09
CA ARG A 715 12.71 -13.94 -50.05
C ARG A 715 11.63 -15.00 -49.82
N ALA A 716 10.38 -14.69 -50.14
CA ALA A 716 9.27 -15.63 -49.96
C ALA A 716 9.46 -16.94 -50.75
N ALA A 717 10.23 -16.90 -51.85
CA ALA A 717 10.57 -18.09 -52.64
C ALA A 717 11.60 -19.02 -51.94
N ASP A 718 12.40 -18.50 -50.99
CA ASP A 718 13.46 -19.24 -50.30
C ASP A 718 12.98 -19.94 -49.02
N ILE A 719 11.66 -19.95 -48.77
CA ILE A 719 11.07 -20.53 -47.56
C ILE A 719 11.33 -22.04 -47.53
N ARG A 720 11.89 -22.53 -46.42
CA ARG A 720 12.14 -23.95 -46.22
C ARG A 720 10.87 -24.63 -45.68
N PRO A 721 10.28 -25.60 -46.41
CA PRO A 721 9.05 -26.27 -45.96
C PRO A 721 9.21 -26.98 -44.62
N GLY A 722 10.38 -27.60 -44.38
CA GLY A 722 10.65 -28.31 -43.12
C GLY A 722 10.62 -27.39 -41.90
N ASP A 723 11.17 -26.18 -42.01
CA ASP A 723 11.14 -25.18 -40.93
C ASP A 723 9.72 -24.66 -40.69
N LEU A 724 9.00 -24.33 -41.77
CA LEU A 724 7.62 -23.86 -41.69
C LEU A 724 6.69 -24.91 -41.04
N THR A 725 6.78 -26.18 -41.46
CA THR A 725 5.97 -27.25 -40.89
C THR A 725 6.29 -27.47 -39.41
N MET A 726 7.58 -27.46 -39.03
CA MET A 726 7.97 -27.61 -37.62
C MET A 726 7.50 -26.43 -36.76
N GLY A 727 7.59 -25.21 -37.30
CA GLY A 727 7.12 -23.99 -36.64
C GLY A 727 5.61 -23.98 -36.43
N LEU A 728 4.82 -24.25 -37.48
CA LEU A 728 3.36 -24.26 -37.41
C LEU A 728 2.83 -25.38 -36.50
N THR A 729 3.42 -26.58 -36.54
CA THR A 729 3.05 -27.67 -35.62
C THR A 729 3.36 -27.31 -34.17
N SER A 730 4.49 -26.65 -33.92
CA SER A 730 4.84 -26.13 -32.59
C SER A 730 3.84 -25.06 -32.12
N ILE A 731 3.45 -24.10 -32.97
CA ILE A 731 2.42 -23.09 -32.64
C ILE A 731 1.08 -23.76 -32.33
N ALA A 732 0.63 -24.69 -33.18
CA ALA A 732 -0.62 -25.41 -32.98
C ALA A 732 -0.62 -26.19 -31.65
N PHE A 733 0.49 -26.85 -31.32
CA PHE A 733 0.67 -27.53 -30.03
C PHE A 733 0.55 -26.56 -28.85
N LEU A 734 1.26 -25.43 -28.89
CA LEU A 734 1.28 -24.44 -27.81
C LEU A 734 -0.10 -23.78 -27.62
N VAL A 735 -0.80 -23.45 -28.69
CA VAL A 735 -2.16 -22.87 -28.65
C VAL A 735 -3.17 -23.89 -28.13
N ALA A 736 -3.10 -25.15 -28.58
CA ALA A 736 -3.97 -26.22 -28.08
C ALA A 736 -3.81 -26.42 -26.57
N PHE A 737 -2.56 -26.46 -26.08
CA PHE A 737 -2.27 -26.60 -24.64
C PHE A 737 -2.59 -25.33 -23.83
N LYS A 738 -2.57 -24.15 -24.44
CA LYS A 738 -3.11 -22.92 -23.84
C LYS A 738 -4.63 -23.00 -23.70
N GLY A 739 -5.33 -23.60 -24.67
CA GLY A 739 -6.77 -23.85 -24.62
C GLY A 739 -7.20 -24.82 -23.50
N LEU A 740 -6.33 -25.76 -23.12
CA LEU A 740 -6.59 -26.68 -21.98
C LEU A 740 -6.77 -25.94 -20.64
N ALA A 741 -6.21 -24.74 -20.47
CA ALA A 741 -6.43 -23.91 -19.28
C ALA A 741 -7.85 -23.31 -19.22
N LEU A 742 -8.58 -23.25 -20.34
CA LEU A 742 -9.95 -22.75 -20.41
C LEU A 742 -11.00 -23.83 -20.11
N VAL A 743 -10.59 -25.11 -20.10
CA VAL A 743 -11.46 -26.22 -19.70
C VAL A 743 -11.73 -26.09 -18.20
N ARG A 744 -12.99 -25.81 -17.83
CA ARG A 744 -13.46 -25.77 -16.43
C ARG A 744 -13.31 -27.15 -15.78
N ALA A 745 -12.09 -27.49 -15.37
CA ALA A 745 -11.77 -28.67 -14.59
C ALA A 745 -11.43 -28.23 -13.17
N ASP A 746 -12.06 -28.86 -12.18
CA ASP A 746 -11.82 -28.59 -10.76
C ASP A 746 -10.36 -28.90 -10.40
N PRO A 747 -9.55 -27.91 -9.98
CA PRO A 747 -8.13 -28.08 -9.66
C PRO A 747 -7.91 -28.96 -8.41
N LYS A 748 -8.95 -29.33 -7.65
CA LYS A 748 -8.87 -30.28 -6.55
C LYS A 748 -8.88 -31.73 -7.02
N LYS A 749 -9.37 -32.02 -8.24
CA LYS A 749 -9.41 -33.38 -8.83
C LYS A 749 -8.08 -33.73 -9.52
N PRO A 750 -7.65 -35.01 -9.53
CA PRO A 750 -6.40 -35.42 -10.15
C PRO A 750 -6.32 -35.05 -11.65
N LEU A 751 -7.45 -35.11 -12.35
CA LEU A 751 -7.55 -34.68 -13.76
C LEU A 751 -7.33 -33.17 -13.92
N GLY A 752 -7.89 -32.35 -13.02
CA GLY A 752 -7.70 -30.89 -13.04
C GLY A 752 -6.27 -30.48 -12.70
N ARG A 753 -5.64 -31.13 -11.71
CA ARG A 753 -4.21 -30.94 -11.41
C ARG A 753 -3.33 -31.34 -12.59
N GLY A 754 -3.64 -32.46 -13.24
CA GLY A 754 -2.93 -32.92 -14.43
C GLY A 754 -3.04 -31.93 -15.58
N LEU A 755 -4.25 -31.46 -15.90
CA LEU A 755 -4.51 -30.48 -16.97
C LEU A 755 -3.83 -29.14 -16.71
N TRP A 756 -3.89 -28.66 -15.47
CA TRP A 756 -3.20 -27.44 -15.04
C TRP A 756 -1.67 -27.57 -15.20
N PHE A 757 -1.10 -28.69 -14.74
CA PHE A 757 0.33 -28.99 -14.87
C PHE A 757 0.77 -29.09 -16.33
N LEU A 758 -0.02 -29.77 -17.17
CA LEU A 758 0.22 -29.86 -18.63
C LEU A 758 0.19 -28.49 -19.31
N SER A 759 -0.70 -27.59 -18.88
CA SER A 759 -0.81 -26.24 -19.47
C SER A 759 0.38 -25.33 -19.13
N ILE A 760 0.97 -25.50 -17.94
CA ILE A 760 2.18 -24.75 -17.52
C ILE A 760 3.44 -25.34 -18.18
N CYS A 761 3.52 -26.67 -18.31
CA CYS A 761 4.65 -27.36 -18.93
C CYS A 761 4.72 -27.23 -20.46
N LYS A 762 3.72 -26.63 -21.12
CA LYS A 762 3.59 -26.64 -22.60
C LYS A 762 4.83 -26.16 -23.35
N ASN A 763 5.51 -25.12 -22.85
CA ASN A 763 6.69 -24.55 -23.50
C ASN A 763 7.88 -25.52 -23.42
N GLY A 764 8.20 -26.02 -22.22
CA GLY A 764 9.25 -27.00 -22.01
C GLY A 764 8.97 -28.35 -22.69
N LEU A 765 7.70 -28.80 -22.69
CA LEU A 765 7.28 -30.05 -23.34
C LEU A 765 7.39 -29.95 -24.87
N CYS A 766 6.96 -28.84 -25.46
CA CYS A 766 7.09 -28.61 -26.90
C CYS A 766 8.56 -28.68 -27.35
N LEU A 767 9.45 -28.00 -26.62
CA LEU A 767 10.89 -27.95 -26.90
C LEU A 767 11.58 -29.31 -26.73
N THR A 768 11.28 -30.03 -25.65
CA THR A 768 11.88 -31.34 -25.39
C THR A 768 11.43 -32.37 -26.41
N LEU A 769 10.13 -32.46 -26.72
CA LEU A 769 9.60 -33.35 -27.74
C LEU A 769 10.16 -33.05 -29.13
N ALA A 770 10.26 -31.77 -29.49
CA ALA A 770 10.86 -31.32 -30.74
C ALA A 770 12.33 -31.73 -30.88
N THR A 771 13.11 -31.59 -29.80
CA THR A 771 14.53 -31.93 -29.76
C THR A 771 14.74 -33.44 -29.86
N VAL A 772 13.92 -34.23 -29.16
CA VAL A 772 13.96 -35.70 -29.26
C VAL A 772 13.58 -36.17 -30.66
N ALA A 773 12.52 -35.61 -31.25
CA ALA A 773 12.09 -35.92 -32.61
C ALA A 773 13.19 -35.60 -33.64
N ALA A 774 13.87 -34.46 -33.49
CA ALA A 774 15.01 -34.09 -34.33
C ALA A 774 16.18 -35.07 -34.21
N GLY A 775 16.54 -35.51 -32.99
CA GLY A 775 17.57 -36.51 -32.77
C GLY A 775 17.21 -37.89 -33.34
N MET A 776 15.95 -38.31 -33.23
CA MET A 776 15.46 -39.56 -33.84
C MET A 776 15.48 -39.49 -35.37
N LEU A 777 15.12 -38.34 -35.93
CA LEU A 777 15.10 -38.12 -37.38
C LEU A 777 16.52 -38.05 -37.96
N HIS A 778 17.45 -37.41 -37.25
CA HIS A 778 18.87 -37.37 -37.61
C HIS A 778 19.49 -38.77 -37.70
N ARG A 779 19.10 -39.69 -36.79
CA ARG A 779 19.50 -41.10 -36.84
C ARG A 779 18.87 -41.90 -37.98
N ARG A 780 17.70 -41.48 -38.48
CA ARG A 780 16.99 -42.17 -39.58
C ARG A 780 17.37 -41.68 -40.97
N LEU A 781 17.86 -40.44 -41.09
CA LEU A 781 18.17 -39.77 -42.36
C LEU A 781 19.68 -39.56 -42.57
N ASP A 782 20.53 -40.46 -42.06
CA ASP A 782 22.00 -40.43 -42.21
C ASP A 782 22.63 -39.04 -41.98
N GLY A 783 22.23 -38.37 -40.90
CA GLY A 783 22.85 -37.11 -40.45
C GLY A 783 22.14 -35.83 -40.88
N GLY A 784 21.10 -35.89 -41.71
CA GLY A 784 20.32 -34.72 -42.13
C GLY A 784 19.00 -34.55 -41.35
N VAL A 785 18.69 -33.33 -40.91
CA VAL A 785 17.33 -32.95 -40.46
C VAL A 785 16.74 -31.90 -41.41
N PRO A 786 15.44 -31.95 -41.75
CA PRO A 786 14.83 -31.11 -42.78
C PRO A 786 14.64 -29.64 -42.36
N PHE A 787 14.94 -29.30 -41.11
CA PHE A 787 14.81 -27.97 -40.51
C PHE A 787 16.13 -27.52 -39.87
N ALA A 788 16.30 -26.22 -39.63
CA ALA A 788 17.49 -25.67 -39.01
C ALA A 788 17.55 -25.96 -37.50
N VAL A 789 18.73 -26.36 -37.02
CA VAL A 789 19.00 -26.63 -35.60
C VAL A 789 19.98 -25.62 -35.01
N VAL A 790 20.09 -25.54 -33.68
CA VAL A 790 20.95 -24.56 -32.98
C VAL A 790 22.42 -24.72 -33.38
N GLY A 791 22.97 -25.95 -33.35
CA GLY A 791 24.36 -26.26 -33.74
C GLY A 791 25.29 -26.54 -32.55
N ASN A 792 26.60 -26.66 -32.82
CA ASN A 792 27.61 -26.94 -31.80
C ASN A 792 27.83 -25.74 -30.88
N MET A 793 27.97 -26.02 -29.58
CA MET A 793 28.31 -25.02 -28.57
C MET A 793 29.71 -25.30 -28.00
N PRO A 794 30.53 -24.28 -27.73
CA PRO A 794 31.82 -24.46 -27.08
C PRO A 794 31.63 -24.90 -25.62
N PRO A 795 32.29 -25.96 -25.14
CA PRO A 795 32.29 -26.35 -23.74
C PRO A 795 33.24 -25.46 -22.92
N GLY A 796 32.90 -25.17 -21.67
CA GLY A 796 33.75 -24.39 -20.78
C GLY A 796 33.00 -23.73 -19.63
N LEU A 797 33.46 -23.93 -18.39
CA LEU A 797 32.96 -23.18 -17.23
C LEU A 797 33.68 -21.83 -17.15
N PRO A 798 33.00 -20.75 -16.74
CA PRO A 798 33.62 -19.44 -16.62
C PRO A 798 34.71 -19.44 -15.55
N ALA A 799 35.87 -18.86 -15.88
CA ALA A 799 36.89 -18.56 -14.88
C ALA A 799 36.51 -17.29 -14.10
N VAL A 800 36.71 -17.31 -12.78
CA VAL A 800 36.53 -16.11 -11.95
C VAL A 800 37.80 -15.25 -12.06
N THR A 801 37.70 -14.12 -12.75
CA THR A 801 38.81 -13.19 -12.99
C THR A 801 38.37 -11.76 -12.76
N LEU A 802 39.21 -10.96 -12.10
CA LEU A 802 38.95 -9.52 -11.94
C LEU A 802 39.03 -8.80 -13.31
N PRO A 803 38.23 -7.73 -13.52
CA PRO A 803 38.39 -6.86 -14.68
C PRO A 803 39.81 -6.28 -14.76
N PRO A 804 40.28 -5.94 -15.97
CA PRO A 804 41.64 -5.46 -16.20
C PRO A 804 41.84 -4.03 -15.66
N PHE A 805 42.11 -3.90 -14.36
CA PHE A 805 42.45 -2.61 -13.74
C PHE A 805 43.93 -2.24 -13.89
N GLN A 806 44.75 -3.20 -14.29
CA GLN A 806 46.15 -3.01 -14.63
C GLN A 806 46.30 -2.93 -16.15
N GLY A 807 47.30 -2.19 -16.64
CA GLY A 807 47.55 -2.07 -18.07
C GLY A 807 47.72 -3.46 -18.71
N ILE A 808 47.06 -3.69 -19.83
CA ILE A 808 47.07 -4.98 -20.53
C ILE A 808 48.02 -4.91 -21.72
N GLN A 809 48.78 -5.98 -21.93
CA GLN A 809 49.49 -6.20 -23.18
C GLN A 809 48.72 -7.21 -24.02
N VAL A 810 48.27 -6.77 -25.20
CA VAL A 810 47.60 -7.62 -26.17
C VAL A 810 48.38 -7.51 -27.48
N GLY A 811 49.14 -8.55 -27.81
CA GLY A 811 50.09 -8.51 -28.93
C GLY A 811 51.25 -7.52 -28.65
N ASN A 812 51.48 -6.58 -29.59
CA ASN A 812 52.53 -5.55 -29.48
C ASN A 812 52.04 -4.21 -28.90
N GLN A 813 50.76 -4.10 -28.51
CA GLN A 813 50.19 -2.88 -27.96
C GLN A 813 49.98 -3.01 -26.44
N THR A 814 50.41 -1.99 -25.70
CA THR A 814 50.16 -1.86 -24.26
C THR A 814 49.07 -0.82 -24.06
N TYR A 815 47.94 -1.21 -23.48
CA TYR A 815 46.87 -0.30 -23.11
C TYR A 815 47.00 0.01 -21.62
N SER A 816 47.15 1.28 -21.25
CA SER A 816 47.04 1.67 -19.84
C SER A 816 45.58 1.76 -19.41
N PHE A 817 45.30 1.64 -18.12
CA PHE A 817 43.93 1.72 -17.61
C PHE A 817 43.23 3.06 -17.96
N PRO A 818 43.87 4.24 -17.81
CA PRO A 818 43.31 5.50 -18.30
C PRO A 818 43.00 5.52 -19.80
N ASP A 819 43.86 4.91 -20.63
CA ASP A 819 43.64 4.84 -22.09
C ASP A 819 42.41 3.98 -22.40
N MET A 820 42.27 2.83 -21.71
CA MET A 820 41.09 1.96 -21.86
C MET A 820 39.79 2.69 -21.48
N MET A 821 39.81 3.47 -20.40
CA MET A 821 38.66 4.27 -19.97
C MET A 821 38.34 5.40 -20.96
N GLY A 822 39.36 6.09 -21.47
CA GLY A 822 39.20 7.11 -22.51
C GLY A 822 38.62 6.56 -23.81
N GLU A 823 39.04 5.36 -24.21
CA GLU A 823 38.55 4.69 -25.42
C GLU A 823 37.11 4.16 -25.31
N LEU A 824 36.65 3.79 -24.11
CA LEU A 824 35.24 3.46 -23.87
C LEU A 824 34.35 4.72 -23.87
N GLY A 825 34.90 5.86 -23.44
CA GLY A 825 34.31 7.19 -23.57
C GLY A 825 32.85 7.27 -23.09
N VAL A 826 31.97 7.78 -23.95
CA VAL A 826 30.53 7.95 -23.65
C VAL A 826 29.80 6.62 -23.39
N GLY A 827 30.37 5.48 -23.79
CA GLY A 827 29.81 4.16 -23.51
C GLY A 827 29.68 3.89 -22.01
N LEU A 828 30.58 4.44 -21.19
CA LEU A 828 30.53 4.34 -19.73
C LEU A 828 29.26 4.98 -19.11
N VAL A 829 28.61 5.88 -19.84
CA VAL A 829 27.36 6.55 -19.41
C VAL A 829 26.15 5.97 -20.15
N VAL A 830 26.25 5.77 -21.46
CA VAL A 830 25.13 5.32 -22.29
C VAL A 830 24.71 3.88 -21.92
N THR A 831 25.69 2.97 -21.74
CA THR A 831 25.41 1.57 -21.44
C THR A 831 24.64 1.36 -20.13
N PRO A 832 25.01 1.96 -18.98
CA PRO A 832 24.24 1.82 -17.74
C PRO A 832 22.85 2.43 -17.83
N VAL A 833 22.69 3.61 -18.44
CA VAL A 833 21.38 4.28 -18.56
C VAL A 833 20.40 3.44 -19.38
N VAL A 834 20.84 2.92 -20.53
CA VAL A 834 19.97 2.09 -21.38
C VAL A 834 19.57 0.79 -20.67
N ALA A 835 20.50 0.14 -19.97
CA ALA A 835 20.20 -1.08 -19.21
C ALA A 835 19.15 -0.84 -18.11
N VAL A 836 19.24 0.29 -17.40
CA VAL A 836 18.31 0.71 -16.33
C VAL A 836 16.92 0.97 -16.92
N LEU A 837 16.83 1.76 -18.00
CA LEU A 837 15.58 2.07 -18.68
C LEU A 837 14.84 0.81 -19.13
N ILE A 838 15.55 -0.14 -19.73
CA ILE A 838 14.96 -1.42 -20.17
C ILE A 838 14.46 -2.23 -18.97
N ASN A 839 15.27 -2.37 -17.92
CA ASN A 839 14.90 -3.19 -16.76
C ASN A 839 13.68 -2.62 -16.02
N ILE A 840 13.65 -1.30 -15.86
CA ILE A 840 12.53 -0.60 -15.22
C ILE A 840 11.27 -0.64 -16.05
N ALA A 841 11.37 -0.47 -17.38
CA ALA A 841 10.20 -0.55 -18.25
C ALA A 841 9.56 -1.95 -18.16
N ILE A 842 10.37 -3.01 -18.08
CA ILE A 842 9.88 -4.37 -17.79
C ILE A 842 9.28 -4.43 -16.39
N GLY A 843 9.95 -3.86 -15.40
CA GLY A 843 9.44 -3.84 -14.04
C GLY A 843 8.09 -3.16 -13.90
N LYS A 844 7.86 -2.05 -14.61
CA LYS A 844 6.56 -1.37 -14.69
C LYS A 844 5.51 -2.21 -15.42
N ALA A 845 5.89 -2.91 -16.49
CA ALA A 845 5.00 -3.83 -17.20
C ALA A 845 4.50 -4.98 -16.31
N TYR A 846 5.26 -5.35 -15.28
CA TYR A 846 4.93 -6.43 -14.32
C TYR A 846 4.85 -5.94 -12.86
N ALA A 847 4.54 -4.66 -12.63
CA ALA A 847 4.58 -4.08 -11.28
C ALA A 847 3.67 -4.80 -10.27
N GLY A 848 2.51 -5.31 -10.73
CA GLY A 848 1.58 -6.09 -9.90
C GLY A 848 2.06 -7.50 -9.54
N ALA A 849 3.26 -7.88 -9.94
CA ALA A 849 3.86 -9.17 -9.65
C ALA A 849 5.17 -9.08 -8.84
N ALA A 850 5.45 -7.91 -8.27
CA ALA A 850 6.53 -7.75 -7.31
C ALA A 850 6.30 -8.63 -6.06
N VAL A 851 7.41 -9.15 -5.54
CA VAL A 851 7.44 -10.05 -4.41
C VAL A 851 7.07 -9.30 -3.14
N GLY A 852 6.05 -9.76 -2.42
CA GLY A 852 5.51 -9.09 -1.24
C GLY A 852 4.38 -8.10 -1.54
N GLY A 853 3.89 -8.00 -2.79
CA GLY A 853 2.70 -7.22 -3.14
C GLY A 853 2.88 -5.70 -3.19
N GLY A 854 4.03 -5.17 -2.77
CA GLY A 854 4.42 -3.78 -3.02
C GLY A 854 4.68 -3.55 -4.51
N GLY A 855 4.44 -2.34 -5.02
CA GLY A 855 4.75 -1.99 -6.41
C GLY A 855 6.26 -2.03 -6.75
N LEU A 856 6.63 -1.55 -7.93
CA LEU A 856 8.03 -1.46 -8.36
C LEU A 856 8.84 -0.52 -7.45
N ASP A 857 9.83 -1.04 -6.71
CA ASP A 857 10.87 -0.23 -6.07
C ASP A 857 12.04 -0.01 -7.06
N ALA A 858 12.06 1.17 -7.68
CA ALA A 858 13.08 1.53 -8.66
C ALA A 858 14.49 1.47 -8.06
N SER A 859 14.68 1.91 -6.81
CA SER A 859 16.00 1.91 -6.17
C SER A 859 16.50 0.48 -5.94
N GLN A 860 15.61 -0.43 -5.55
CA GLN A 860 15.97 -1.83 -5.36
C GLN A 860 16.29 -2.53 -6.69
N GLU A 861 15.56 -2.23 -7.77
CA GLU A 861 15.87 -2.77 -9.10
C GLU A 861 17.19 -2.21 -9.67
N LEU A 862 17.53 -0.94 -9.40
CA LEU A 862 18.85 -0.40 -9.72
C LEU A 862 19.97 -1.14 -8.98
N LEU A 863 19.77 -1.44 -7.69
CA LEU A 863 20.72 -2.22 -6.89
C LEU A 863 20.90 -3.64 -7.46
N ALA A 864 19.80 -4.32 -7.78
CA ALA A 864 19.82 -5.66 -8.33
C ALA A 864 20.55 -5.71 -9.69
N LEU A 865 20.25 -4.76 -10.58
CA LEU A 865 20.88 -4.69 -11.90
C LEU A 865 22.37 -4.32 -11.82
N SER A 866 22.74 -3.41 -10.92
CA SER A 866 24.13 -3.05 -10.63
C SER A 866 24.92 -4.28 -10.20
N ALA A 867 24.41 -5.04 -9.23
CA ALA A 867 25.05 -6.26 -8.77
C ALA A 867 25.17 -7.32 -9.88
N CYS A 868 24.15 -7.47 -10.73
CA CYS A 868 24.20 -8.40 -11.87
C CYS A 868 25.35 -8.08 -12.83
N ASN A 869 25.58 -6.80 -13.14
CA ASN A 869 26.67 -6.39 -14.03
C ASN A 869 28.05 -6.43 -13.32
N LEU A 870 28.15 -6.00 -12.06
CA LEU A 870 29.41 -6.06 -11.29
C LEU A 870 29.90 -7.50 -11.12
N LEU A 871 29.03 -8.41 -10.67
CA LEU A 871 29.37 -9.82 -10.48
C LEU A 871 29.46 -10.56 -11.83
N GLY A 872 28.68 -10.16 -12.83
CA GLY A 872 28.78 -10.66 -14.20
C GLY A 872 30.17 -10.43 -14.81
N ALA A 873 30.76 -9.26 -14.57
CA ALA A 873 32.12 -8.96 -15.05
C ALA A 873 33.18 -9.91 -14.47
N LEU A 874 33.01 -10.38 -13.22
CA LEU A 874 33.93 -11.32 -12.56
C LEU A 874 33.96 -12.71 -13.23
N VAL A 875 32.87 -13.09 -13.89
CA VAL A 875 32.75 -14.36 -14.62
C VAL A 875 32.83 -14.16 -16.13
N GLN A 876 33.49 -13.08 -16.56
CA GLN A 876 33.72 -12.77 -17.97
C GLN A 876 32.43 -12.50 -18.76
N GLY A 877 31.41 -11.95 -18.09
CA GLY A 877 30.17 -11.53 -18.73
C GLY A 877 30.31 -10.25 -19.54
N MET A 878 29.48 -10.13 -20.57
CA MET A 878 29.17 -8.90 -21.28
C MET A 878 27.99 -8.17 -20.59
N PRO A 879 27.75 -6.87 -20.86
CA PRO A 879 26.67 -6.10 -20.22
C PRO A 879 25.29 -6.76 -20.34
N VAL A 880 24.55 -6.80 -19.22
CA VAL A 880 23.24 -7.45 -19.11
C VAL A 880 22.13 -6.49 -18.70
N SER A 881 20.91 -6.84 -19.10
CA SER A 881 19.66 -6.19 -18.69
C SER A 881 18.52 -7.20 -18.59
N GLY A 882 17.37 -6.78 -18.06
CA GLY A 882 16.13 -7.50 -18.29
C GLY A 882 15.81 -7.60 -19.78
N ALA A 883 15.04 -8.62 -20.18
CA ALA A 883 14.47 -8.70 -21.53
C ALA A 883 12.98 -9.06 -21.49
N LEU A 884 12.19 -8.36 -22.29
CA LEU A 884 10.74 -8.58 -22.38
C LEU A 884 10.39 -10.00 -22.88
N THR A 885 11.12 -10.54 -23.85
CA THR A 885 10.92 -11.91 -24.37
C THR A 885 11.02 -12.95 -23.27
N ARG A 886 12.07 -12.86 -22.47
CA ARG A 886 12.36 -13.79 -21.38
C ARG A 886 11.36 -13.66 -20.25
N SER A 887 10.99 -12.43 -19.93
CA SER A 887 10.03 -12.13 -18.87
C SER A 887 8.62 -12.60 -19.26
N ALA A 888 8.25 -12.48 -20.53
CA ALA A 888 7.00 -13.04 -21.07
C ALA A 888 6.97 -14.57 -21.02
N VAL A 889 8.10 -15.22 -21.32
CA VAL A 889 8.22 -16.69 -21.23
C VAL A 889 8.12 -17.15 -19.78
N ALA A 890 8.77 -16.45 -18.84
CA ALA A 890 8.67 -16.74 -17.41
C ALA A 890 7.22 -16.63 -16.91
N GLU A 891 6.51 -15.56 -17.28
CA GLU A 891 5.08 -15.39 -16.97
C GLU A 891 4.21 -16.48 -17.61
N ALA A 892 4.41 -16.76 -18.90
CA ALA A 892 3.65 -17.79 -19.62
C ALA A 892 3.90 -19.22 -19.08
N SER A 893 5.03 -19.42 -18.40
CA SER A 893 5.41 -20.64 -17.69
C SER A 893 5.07 -20.62 -16.19
N GLY A 894 4.32 -19.62 -15.71
CA GLY A 894 3.75 -19.60 -14.37
C GLY A 894 4.74 -19.36 -13.25
N VAL A 895 5.81 -18.58 -13.50
CA VAL A 895 6.82 -18.22 -12.48
C VAL A 895 6.18 -17.64 -11.22
N ARG A 896 6.66 -18.07 -10.06
CA ARG A 896 6.15 -17.67 -8.74
C ARG A 896 7.15 -16.83 -7.97
N THR A 897 8.45 -17.08 -8.10
CA THR A 897 9.50 -16.30 -7.44
C THR A 897 10.75 -16.11 -8.32
N PRO A 898 11.64 -15.17 -7.97
CA PRO A 898 12.95 -15.05 -8.60
C PRO A 898 13.82 -16.31 -8.52
N LEU A 899 13.46 -17.34 -7.73
CA LEU A 899 14.18 -18.62 -7.67
C LEU A 899 14.24 -19.34 -9.03
N ALA A 900 13.33 -19.05 -9.96
CA ALA A 900 13.44 -19.53 -11.34
C ALA A 900 14.81 -19.21 -11.99
N GLY A 901 15.46 -18.12 -11.57
CA GLY A 901 16.82 -17.76 -11.95
C GLY A 901 17.87 -18.80 -11.56
N LEU A 902 17.72 -19.48 -10.41
CA LEU A 902 18.61 -20.55 -9.97
C LEU A 902 18.53 -21.75 -10.92
N TYR A 903 17.33 -22.21 -11.24
CA TYR A 903 17.13 -23.37 -12.13
C TYR A 903 17.60 -23.07 -13.55
N CYS A 904 17.35 -21.85 -14.04
CA CYS A 904 17.87 -21.38 -15.32
C CYS A 904 19.41 -21.42 -15.33
N SER A 905 20.04 -20.85 -14.30
CA SER A 905 21.50 -20.79 -14.16
C SER A 905 22.13 -22.17 -14.03
N ALA A 906 21.52 -23.07 -13.25
CA ALA A 906 21.95 -24.45 -13.10
C ALA A 906 21.89 -25.21 -14.44
N LEU A 907 20.85 -24.98 -15.23
CA LEU A 907 20.73 -25.59 -16.56
C LEU A 907 21.81 -25.06 -17.52
N ILE A 908 22.10 -23.76 -17.51
CA ILE A 908 23.15 -23.15 -18.34
C ILE A 908 24.54 -23.71 -17.95
N VAL A 909 24.82 -23.84 -16.65
CA VAL A 909 26.07 -24.46 -16.16
C VAL A 909 26.15 -25.93 -16.57
N ALA A 910 25.06 -26.70 -16.43
CA ALA A 910 25.00 -28.09 -16.89
C ALA A 910 25.15 -28.20 -18.43
N ALA A 911 24.67 -27.21 -19.18
CA ALA A 911 24.85 -27.12 -20.63
C ALA A 911 26.30 -26.91 -21.03
N LEU A 912 27.00 -26.03 -20.32
CA LEU A 912 28.42 -25.75 -20.54
C LEU A 912 29.33 -26.90 -20.07
N ALA A 913 28.90 -27.68 -19.09
CA ALA A 913 29.68 -28.79 -18.52
C ALA A 913 29.43 -30.15 -19.18
N TRP A 914 28.18 -30.53 -19.46
CA TRP A 914 27.81 -31.92 -19.80
C TRP A 914 26.76 -32.07 -20.91
N LEU A 915 25.82 -31.12 -21.07
CA LEU A 915 24.65 -31.28 -21.96
C LEU A 915 24.86 -30.67 -23.37
N THR A 916 26.05 -30.16 -23.66
CA THR A 916 26.41 -29.53 -24.94
C THR A 916 26.01 -30.36 -26.18
N PRO A 917 26.22 -31.70 -26.23
CA PRO A 917 25.86 -32.52 -27.39
C PRO A 917 24.34 -32.65 -27.60
N SER A 918 23.54 -32.65 -26.53
CA SER A 918 22.09 -32.83 -26.61
C SER A 918 21.38 -31.61 -27.19
N PHE A 919 21.93 -30.42 -26.95
CA PHE A 919 21.36 -29.16 -27.41
C PHE A 919 21.61 -28.87 -28.90
N TYR A 920 22.52 -29.61 -29.55
CA TYR A 920 22.73 -29.55 -30.99
C TYR A 920 21.41 -29.70 -31.77
N PHE A 921 20.53 -30.58 -31.29
CA PHE A 921 19.30 -30.97 -31.99
C PHE A 921 18.10 -30.04 -31.79
N ILE A 922 18.22 -28.95 -31.02
CA ILE A 922 17.07 -28.06 -30.80
C ILE A 922 16.65 -27.40 -32.14
N PRO A 923 15.40 -27.57 -32.59
CA PRO A 923 14.93 -26.91 -33.80
C PRO A 923 14.73 -25.40 -33.60
N ARG A 924 15.39 -24.58 -34.42
CA ARG A 924 15.19 -23.12 -34.47
C ARG A 924 13.73 -22.70 -34.70
N PRO A 925 12.95 -23.33 -35.62
CA PRO A 925 11.54 -22.96 -35.81
C PRO A 925 10.67 -23.21 -34.57
N THR A 926 10.99 -24.19 -33.72
CA THR A 926 10.27 -24.43 -32.45
C THR A 926 10.55 -23.34 -31.42
N LEU A 927 11.80 -22.88 -31.31
CA LEU A 927 12.14 -21.72 -30.46
C LEU A 927 11.39 -20.45 -30.90
N ALA A 928 11.32 -20.22 -32.22
CA ALA A 928 10.58 -19.10 -32.79
C ALA A 928 9.08 -19.18 -32.44
N ALA A 929 8.47 -20.37 -32.55
CA ALA A 929 7.08 -20.61 -32.18
C ALA A 929 6.80 -20.32 -30.69
N VAL A 930 7.65 -20.80 -29.78
CA VAL A 930 7.53 -20.53 -28.34
C VAL A 930 7.56 -19.03 -28.05
N LEU A 931 8.50 -18.30 -28.66
CA LEU A 931 8.63 -16.86 -28.48
C LEU A 931 7.43 -16.08 -29.01
N ILE A 932 6.93 -16.42 -30.20
CA ILE A 932 5.73 -15.80 -30.80
C ILE A 932 4.51 -15.98 -29.88
N VAL A 933 4.27 -17.19 -29.40
CA VAL A 933 3.11 -17.46 -28.53
C VAL A 933 3.25 -16.77 -27.17
N ALA A 934 4.47 -16.74 -26.59
CA ALA A 934 4.70 -16.10 -25.30
C ALA A 934 4.49 -14.57 -25.33
N VAL A 935 4.98 -13.87 -26.37
CA VAL A 935 4.87 -12.40 -26.42
C VAL A 935 3.49 -11.92 -26.89
N SER A 936 2.70 -12.79 -27.54
CA SER A 936 1.35 -12.45 -28.02
C SER A 936 0.41 -11.96 -26.91
N SER A 937 0.62 -12.41 -25.66
CA SER A 937 -0.18 -11.96 -24.52
C SER A 937 0.20 -10.58 -23.97
N LEU A 938 1.32 -9.99 -24.43
CA LEU A 938 1.75 -8.65 -23.98
C LEU A 938 1.08 -7.51 -24.76
N ILE A 939 0.38 -7.81 -25.85
CA ILE A 939 -0.26 -6.80 -26.68
C ILE A 939 -1.55 -6.34 -25.97
N ASP A 940 -1.55 -5.11 -25.48
CA ASP A 940 -2.69 -4.51 -24.80
C ASP A 940 -3.54 -3.71 -25.79
N VAL A 941 -4.49 -4.39 -26.43
CA VAL A 941 -5.44 -3.74 -27.35
C VAL A 941 -6.57 -3.03 -26.60
N ARG A 942 -6.78 -3.36 -25.31
CA ARG A 942 -7.94 -2.88 -24.53
C ARG A 942 -7.79 -1.44 -24.07
N ILE A 943 -6.56 -0.95 -23.92
CA ILE A 943 -6.27 0.43 -23.53
C ILE A 943 -6.68 1.46 -24.59
N VAL A 944 -6.61 1.10 -25.87
CA VAL A 944 -6.83 2.00 -27.01
C VAL A 944 -8.22 2.65 -26.98
N PRO A 945 -9.34 1.90 -26.93
CA PRO A 945 -10.67 2.51 -26.85
C PRO A 945 -10.93 3.22 -25.52
N ARG A 946 -10.23 2.86 -24.44
CA ARG A 946 -10.37 3.53 -23.13
C ARG A 946 -9.76 4.93 -23.17
N LEU A 947 -8.51 5.05 -23.62
CA LEU A 947 -7.82 6.36 -23.69
C LEU A 947 -8.52 7.31 -24.68
N TRP A 948 -9.03 6.80 -25.81
CA TRP A 948 -9.76 7.63 -26.76
C TRP A 948 -11.02 8.29 -26.17
N ARG A 949 -11.70 7.61 -25.23
CA ARG A 949 -12.90 8.12 -24.56
C ARG A 949 -12.58 9.01 -23.36
N VAL A 950 -11.52 8.70 -22.61
CA VAL A 950 -11.17 9.40 -21.36
C VAL A 950 -10.33 10.64 -21.62
N ASN A 951 -9.19 10.51 -22.31
CA ASN A 951 -8.28 11.62 -22.56
C ASN A 951 -7.52 11.45 -23.87
N LYS A 952 -7.88 12.27 -24.86
CA LYS A 952 -7.26 12.25 -26.19
C LYS A 952 -5.75 12.57 -26.15
N ARG A 953 -5.27 13.31 -25.16
CA ARG A 953 -3.82 13.61 -25.02
C ARG A 953 -3.04 12.36 -24.61
N ASP A 954 -3.56 11.54 -23.70
CA ASP A 954 -2.95 10.25 -23.32
C ASP A 954 -2.98 9.25 -24.48
N PHE A 955 -4.04 9.29 -25.29
CA PHE A 955 -4.10 8.52 -26.53
C PHE A 955 -3.01 8.93 -27.52
N VAL A 956 -2.72 10.23 -27.68
CA VAL A 956 -1.64 10.71 -28.54
C VAL A 956 -0.27 10.23 -28.03
N VAL A 957 -0.01 10.29 -26.72
CA VAL A 957 1.22 9.75 -26.12
C VAL A 957 1.37 8.27 -26.45
N LEU A 958 0.31 7.47 -26.29
CA LEU A 958 0.33 6.04 -26.63
C LEU A 958 0.66 5.81 -28.10
N VAL A 959 -0.02 6.52 -29.02
CA VAL A 959 0.16 6.33 -30.47
C VAL A 959 1.56 6.74 -30.91
N VAL A 960 2.03 7.92 -30.50
CA VAL A 960 3.37 8.41 -30.84
C VAL A 960 4.44 7.48 -30.30
N THR A 961 4.34 7.09 -29.03
CA THR A 961 5.28 6.15 -28.40
C THR A 961 5.30 4.82 -29.14
N PHE A 962 4.13 4.26 -29.48
CA PHE A 962 3.99 2.96 -30.14
C PHE A 962 4.65 2.96 -31.53
N PHE A 963 4.35 3.95 -32.37
CA PHE A 963 4.93 4.03 -33.73
C PHE A 963 6.42 4.39 -33.71
N THR A 964 6.84 5.25 -32.77
CA THR A 964 8.27 5.55 -32.59
C THR A 964 9.03 4.30 -32.17
N CYS A 965 8.48 3.49 -31.25
CA CYS A 965 9.05 2.19 -30.87
C CYS A 965 9.19 1.26 -32.10
N LEU A 966 8.16 1.19 -32.94
CA LEU A 966 8.12 0.29 -34.09
C LEU A 966 9.11 0.67 -35.21
N TRP A 967 9.32 1.98 -35.44
CA TRP A 967 10.12 2.49 -36.56
C TRP A 967 11.54 2.89 -36.17
N LEU A 968 11.72 3.57 -35.04
CA LEU A 968 13.01 4.13 -34.63
C LEU A 968 13.72 3.28 -33.56
N GLY A 969 13.01 2.33 -32.96
CA GLY A 969 13.53 1.50 -31.87
C GLY A 969 12.81 1.79 -30.56
N VAL A 970 12.74 0.77 -29.71
CA VAL A 970 11.92 0.78 -28.49
C VAL A 970 12.46 1.73 -27.42
N GLU A 971 13.75 2.02 -27.46
CA GLU A 971 14.45 2.91 -26.54
C GLU A 971 14.15 4.37 -26.88
N VAL A 972 14.24 4.71 -28.17
CA VAL A 972 13.87 6.04 -28.68
C VAL A 972 12.40 6.30 -28.40
N GLY A 973 11.53 5.31 -28.67
CA GLY A 973 10.11 5.42 -28.35
C GLY A 973 9.85 5.63 -26.85
N LEU A 974 10.55 4.92 -25.97
CA LEU A 974 10.43 5.11 -24.52
C LEU A 974 10.86 6.52 -24.08
N VAL A 975 12.01 7.01 -24.54
CA VAL A 975 12.51 8.36 -24.21
C VAL A 975 11.56 9.44 -24.75
N VAL A 976 11.05 9.29 -25.97
CA VAL A 976 10.06 10.21 -26.55
C VAL A 976 8.77 10.21 -25.73
N GLY A 977 8.28 9.03 -25.33
CA GLY A 977 7.10 8.90 -24.46
C GLY A 977 7.30 9.60 -23.11
N MET A 978 8.43 9.37 -22.44
CA MET A 978 8.78 10.04 -21.18
C MET A 978 8.90 11.56 -21.35
N ALA A 979 9.50 12.02 -22.44
CA ALA A 979 9.63 13.45 -22.72
C ALA A 979 8.25 14.10 -22.96
N MET A 980 7.33 13.41 -23.63
CA MET A 980 5.96 13.88 -23.81
C MET A 980 5.19 13.95 -22.47
N ASP A 981 5.32 12.94 -21.62
CA ASP A 981 4.72 12.93 -20.29
C ASP A 981 5.28 14.07 -19.42
N ALA A 982 6.62 14.23 -19.39
CA ALA A 982 7.27 15.33 -18.69
C ALA A 982 6.81 16.70 -19.21
N THR A 983 6.77 16.89 -20.53
CA THR A 983 6.31 18.16 -21.14
C THR A 983 4.85 18.46 -20.78
N ARG A 984 3.99 17.43 -20.78
CA ARG A 984 2.59 17.58 -20.38
C ARG A 984 2.45 17.89 -18.90
N LEU A 985 3.26 17.28 -18.04
CA LEU A 985 3.27 17.58 -16.61
C LEU A 985 3.77 19.00 -16.36
N LEU A 986 4.76 19.48 -17.11
CA LEU A 986 5.31 20.83 -16.99
C LEU A 986 4.41 21.93 -17.59
N GLN A 987 3.58 21.60 -18.59
CA GLN A 987 2.77 22.60 -19.29
C GLN A 987 1.83 23.39 -18.36
N PRO A 988 1.05 22.77 -17.44
CA PRO A 988 0.22 23.51 -16.48
C PRO A 988 1.01 24.41 -15.52
N TRP A 989 2.26 24.06 -15.20
CA TRP A 989 3.12 24.88 -14.33
C TRP A 989 3.74 26.07 -15.09
N ALA A 990 3.96 25.92 -16.40
CA ALA A 990 4.48 26.98 -17.26
C ALA A 990 3.41 27.91 -17.85
N ARG A 991 2.19 27.40 -18.04
CA ARG A 991 1.06 28.18 -18.54
C ARG A 991 -0.19 27.79 -17.75
N PRO A 992 -0.30 28.22 -16.47
CA PRO A 992 -1.47 27.94 -15.66
C PRO A 992 -2.70 28.59 -16.30
N SER A 993 -3.85 27.91 -16.24
CA SER A 993 -5.11 28.54 -16.61
C SER A 993 -5.55 29.46 -15.47
N LEU A 994 -5.92 30.70 -15.79
CA LEU A 994 -6.37 31.68 -14.84
C LEU A 994 -7.86 31.95 -15.10
N ASP A 995 -8.68 31.81 -14.06
CA ASP A 995 -10.05 32.26 -14.11
C ASP A 995 -10.10 33.73 -13.67
N GLU A 996 -10.49 34.61 -14.60
CA GLU A 996 -10.63 36.04 -14.37
C GLU A 996 -12.11 36.41 -14.20
N VAL A 997 -12.50 36.92 -13.03
CA VAL A 997 -13.88 37.33 -12.76
C VAL A 997 -13.90 38.67 -12.04
N VAL A 998 -14.63 39.65 -12.57
CA VAL A 998 -14.98 40.87 -11.84
C VAL A 998 -16.10 40.54 -10.88
N LYS A 999 -15.84 40.65 -9.57
CA LYS A 999 -16.84 40.41 -8.53
C LYS A 999 -17.27 41.73 -7.90
N LYS A 1000 -18.53 41.76 -7.46
CA LYS A 1000 -19.05 42.78 -6.55
C LYS A 1000 -19.08 42.21 -5.15
N SER A 1001 -18.48 42.93 -4.21
CA SER A 1001 -18.67 42.73 -2.79
C SER A 1001 -20.16 42.91 -2.43
N PRO A 1002 -20.67 42.26 -1.36
CA PRO A 1002 -21.99 42.51 -0.78
C PRO A 1002 -22.30 44.00 -0.54
N ASP A 1003 -21.26 44.82 -0.32
CA ASP A 1003 -21.37 46.27 -0.09
C ASP A 1003 -21.35 47.11 -1.39
N GLY A 1004 -21.25 46.47 -2.56
CA GLY A 1004 -21.26 47.13 -3.88
C GLY A 1004 -19.89 47.51 -4.44
N HIS A 1005 -18.79 47.28 -3.72
CA HIS A 1005 -17.42 47.52 -4.23
C HIS A 1005 -17.03 46.47 -5.28
N GLU A 1006 -16.59 46.92 -6.44
CA GLU A 1006 -16.08 46.04 -7.50
C GLU A 1006 -14.59 45.73 -7.26
N TYR A 1007 -14.19 44.49 -7.54
CA TYR A 1007 -12.78 44.08 -7.55
C TYR A 1007 -12.57 43.00 -8.61
N MET A 1008 -11.34 42.87 -9.09
CA MET A 1008 -10.97 41.82 -10.03
C MET A 1008 -10.41 40.62 -9.26
N LEU A 1009 -11.00 39.44 -9.42
CA LEU A 1009 -10.48 38.21 -8.85
C LEU A 1009 -9.75 37.41 -9.95
N VAL A 1010 -8.49 37.08 -9.67
CA VAL A 1010 -7.64 36.20 -10.49
C VAL A 1010 -7.41 34.91 -9.70
N ARG A 1011 -7.88 33.78 -10.22
CA ARG A 1011 -7.69 32.47 -9.58
C ARG A 1011 -6.79 31.58 -10.44
N PRO A 1012 -5.53 31.32 -10.02
CA PRO A 1012 -4.69 30.28 -10.62
C PRO A 1012 -5.25 28.88 -10.35
N SER A 1013 -5.29 28.04 -11.40
CA SER A 1013 -5.76 26.65 -11.29
C SER A 1013 -4.75 25.68 -10.69
N LEU A 1014 -3.46 26.05 -10.61
CA LEU A 1014 -2.36 25.24 -10.07
C LEU A 1014 -1.30 26.13 -9.38
N GLY A 1015 -0.34 25.52 -8.67
CA GLY A 1015 0.74 26.22 -7.95
C GLY A 1015 1.61 27.14 -8.81
N MET A 1016 2.32 28.09 -8.17
CA MET A 1016 3.03 29.19 -8.84
C MET A 1016 4.55 29.01 -8.77
N LEU A 1017 5.17 28.55 -9.86
CA LEU A 1017 6.62 28.47 -10.02
C LEU A 1017 7.13 29.45 -11.07
N TYR A 1018 8.45 29.66 -11.13
CA TYR A 1018 9.11 30.60 -12.06
C TYR A 1018 8.60 30.55 -13.52
N PRO A 1019 8.22 29.40 -14.12
CA PRO A 1019 7.77 29.37 -15.50
C PRO A 1019 6.38 30.00 -15.71
N GLY A 1020 5.55 30.01 -14.66
CA GLY A 1020 4.15 30.46 -14.73
C GLY A 1020 3.95 31.93 -14.36
N VAL A 1021 4.94 32.57 -13.72
CA VAL A 1021 4.76 33.93 -13.17
C VAL A 1021 4.57 35.00 -14.24
N ASP A 1022 5.29 34.90 -15.36
CA ASP A 1022 5.15 35.85 -16.47
C ASP A 1022 3.75 35.77 -17.09
N THR A 1023 3.15 34.57 -17.12
CA THR A 1023 1.79 34.38 -17.64
C THR A 1023 0.77 35.07 -16.73
N LEU A 1024 0.96 34.96 -15.41
CA LEU A 1024 0.14 35.67 -14.43
C LEU A 1024 0.31 37.18 -14.54
N HIS A 1025 1.56 37.64 -14.66
CA HIS A 1025 1.89 39.05 -14.83
C HIS A 1025 1.20 39.63 -16.08
N GLU A 1026 1.35 38.97 -17.23
CA GLU A 1026 0.75 39.38 -18.50
C GLU A 1026 -0.78 39.39 -18.41
N GLN A 1027 -1.41 38.37 -17.82
CA GLN A 1027 -2.87 38.27 -17.74
C GLN A 1027 -3.47 39.23 -16.71
N ALA A 1028 -2.90 39.36 -15.51
CA ALA A 1028 -3.33 40.35 -14.52
C ALA A 1028 -3.23 41.78 -15.07
N THR A 1029 -2.12 42.08 -15.77
CA THR A 1029 -1.90 43.39 -16.41
C THR A 1029 -2.86 43.63 -17.57
N ARG A 1030 -3.07 42.62 -18.43
CA ARG A 1030 -3.96 42.72 -19.59
C ARG A 1030 -5.41 42.88 -19.15
N ALA A 1031 -5.85 42.13 -18.16
CA ALA A 1031 -7.21 42.22 -17.65
C ALA A 1031 -7.49 43.58 -17.01
N ALA A 1032 -6.54 44.12 -16.25
CA ALA A 1032 -6.62 45.49 -15.73
C ALA A 1032 -6.74 46.53 -16.85
N ALA A 1033 -6.00 46.36 -17.96
CA ALA A 1033 -6.02 47.27 -19.11
C ALA A 1033 -7.29 47.14 -19.98
N THR A 1034 -7.81 45.94 -20.19
CA THR A 1034 -8.88 45.67 -21.16
C THR A 1034 -10.28 46.05 -20.64
N LEU A 1035 -10.48 46.07 -19.32
CA LEU A 1035 -11.76 46.40 -18.71
C LEU A 1035 -12.05 47.90 -18.61
N GLY A 1036 -11.11 48.79 -18.98
CA GLY A 1036 -11.28 50.25 -18.85
C GLY A 1036 -11.49 50.71 -17.40
N ARG A 1037 -11.07 49.89 -16.43
CA ARG A 1037 -11.29 50.04 -14.99
C ARG A 1037 -9.96 49.94 -14.23
N GLY A 1038 -8.99 50.77 -14.64
CA GLY A 1038 -7.65 50.84 -14.04
C GLY A 1038 -7.61 51.32 -12.57
N GLU A 1039 -8.75 51.47 -11.91
CA GLU A 1039 -8.88 51.88 -10.50
C GLU A 1039 -9.29 50.71 -9.58
N LEU A 1040 -9.62 49.53 -10.12
CA LEU A 1040 -10.05 48.38 -9.32
C LEU A 1040 -8.86 47.67 -8.66
N ALA A 1041 -9.05 47.21 -7.42
CA ALA A 1041 -8.10 46.32 -6.75
C ALA A 1041 -8.07 44.94 -7.43
N VAL A 1042 -6.86 44.37 -7.54
CA VAL A 1042 -6.59 43.04 -8.08
C VAL A 1042 -6.42 42.07 -6.92
N VAL A 1043 -7.31 41.10 -6.81
CA VAL A 1043 -7.30 40.05 -5.79
C VAL A 1043 -6.81 38.76 -6.44
N VAL A 1044 -5.70 38.20 -5.97
CA VAL A 1044 -5.18 36.91 -6.42
C VAL A 1044 -5.52 35.85 -5.38
N ASP A 1045 -6.34 34.87 -5.77
CA ASP A 1045 -6.71 33.75 -4.91
C ASP A 1045 -5.56 32.73 -4.83
N CYS A 1046 -4.86 32.73 -3.69
CA CYS A 1046 -3.71 31.88 -3.43
C CYS A 1046 -4.09 30.57 -2.71
N SER A 1047 -5.37 30.27 -2.51
CA SER A 1047 -5.82 29.04 -1.82
C SER A 1047 -5.38 27.74 -2.52
N SER A 1048 -5.29 27.78 -3.85
CA SER A 1048 -4.83 26.69 -4.72
C SER A 1048 -3.30 26.62 -4.87
N VAL A 1049 -2.56 27.59 -4.33
CA VAL A 1049 -1.11 27.70 -4.51
C VAL A 1049 -0.40 26.78 -3.53
N VAL A 1050 0.06 25.64 -4.04
CA VAL A 1050 0.70 24.59 -3.23
C VAL A 1050 2.15 24.95 -2.86
N CYS A 1051 2.90 25.54 -3.78
CA CYS A 1051 4.30 25.92 -3.59
C CYS A 1051 4.67 27.16 -4.42
N MET A 1052 5.73 27.86 -4.00
CA MET A 1052 6.28 29.04 -4.65
C MET A 1052 7.80 29.07 -4.56
N ASP A 1053 8.48 29.46 -5.64
CA ASP A 1053 9.92 29.68 -5.66
C ASP A 1053 10.27 31.18 -5.60
N TYR A 1054 11.55 31.48 -5.40
CA TYR A 1054 12.03 32.85 -5.26
C TYR A 1054 11.71 33.71 -6.50
N SER A 1055 11.88 33.16 -7.71
CA SER A 1055 11.60 33.90 -8.94
C SER A 1055 10.11 34.23 -9.08
N ALA A 1056 9.22 33.30 -8.72
CA ALA A 1056 7.79 33.57 -8.69
C ALA A 1056 7.42 34.63 -7.63
N ALA A 1057 8.05 34.58 -6.47
CA ALA A 1057 7.84 35.60 -5.43
C ALA A 1057 8.29 37.00 -5.88
N VAL A 1058 9.47 37.12 -6.50
CA VAL A 1058 9.96 38.39 -7.07
C VAL A 1058 9.03 38.89 -8.19
N GLY A 1059 8.52 37.99 -9.03
CA GLY A 1059 7.56 38.34 -10.08
C GLY A 1059 6.26 38.92 -9.52
N LEU A 1060 5.77 38.39 -8.39
CA LEU A 1060 4.60 38.93 -7.69
C LEU A 1060 4.87 40.26 -6.99
N VAL A 1061 6.07 40.47 -6.43
CA VAL A 1061 6.48 41.77 -5.89
C VAL A 1061 6.53 42.81 -7.00
N THR A 1062 7.12 42.46 -8.14
CA THR A 1062 7.15 43.34 -9.32
C THR A 1062 5.74 43.70 -9.79
N LEU A 1063 4.83 42.71 -9.82
CA LEU A 1063 3.43 42.96 -10.14
C LEU A 1063 2.77 43.92 -9.14
N ALA A 1064 3.06 43.77 -7.85
CA ALA A 1064 2.54 44.66 -6.81
C ALA A 1064 3.02 46.10 -6.99
N ASP A 1065 4.30 46.28 -7.29
CA ASP A 1065 4.91 47.59 -7.56
C ASP A 1065 4.29 48.24 -8.81
N GLU A 1066 4.18 47.50 -9.92
CA GLU A 1066 3.58 47.99 -11.17
C GLU A 1066 2.10 48.36 -11.02
N LEU A 1067 1.34 47.58 -10.23
CA LEU A 1067 -0.05 47.91 -9.91
C LEU A 1067 -0.13 49.15 -8.99
N GLY A 1068 0.79 49.27 -8.04
CA GLY A 1068 0.92 50.43 -7.15
C GLY A 1068 1.19 51.73 -7.91
N GLU A 1069 2.09 51.71 -8.90
CA GLU A 1069 2.35 52.87 -9.78
C GLU A 1069 1.12 53.34 -10.56
N ARG A 1070 0.14 52.45 -10.78
CA ARG A 1070 -1.14 52.73 -11.45
C ARG A 1070 -2.25 53.12 -10.48
N GLY A 1071 -1.98 53.18 -9.17
CA GLY A 1071 -2.98 53.44 -8.14
C GLY A 1071 -3.87 52.24 -7.82
N GLN A 1072 -3.48 51.02 -8.21
CA GLN A 1072 -4.20 49.77 -7.94
C GLN A 1072 -3.55 49.00 -6.79
N ARG A 1073 -4.37 48.36 -5.95
CA ARG A 1073 -3.88 47.50 -4.85
C ARG A 1073 -3.88 46.03 -5.29
N LEU A 1074 -2.79 45.31 -5.02
CA LEU A 1074 -2.71 43.85 -5.10
C LEU A 1074 -3.07 43.25 -3.74
N ILE A 1075 -4.00 42.30 -3.71
CA ILE A 1075 -4.42 41.58 -2.51
C ILE A 1075 -4.25 40.08 -2.76
N LEU A 1076 -3.49 39.39 -1.93
CA LEU A 1076 -3.30 37.94 -1.97
C LEU A 1076 -4.25 37.28 -0.97
N LEU A 1077 -5.22 36.51 -1.47
CA LEU A 1077 -6.26 35.87 -0.67
C LEU A 1077 -5.86 34.42 -0.32
N GLY A 1078 -5.91 34.03 0.96
CA GLY A 1078 -5.78 32.63 1.38
C GLY A 1078 -4.41 31.99 1.09
N ALA A 1079 -3.33 32.77 1.17
CA ALA A 1079 -1.96 32.27 0.93
C ALA A 1079 -1.47 31.37 2.07
N ARG A 1080 -1.00 30.16 1.74
CA ARG A 1080 -0.43 29.22 2.73
C ARG A 1080 0.80 29.81 3.45
N PRO A 1081 1.10 29.39 4.70
CA PRO A 1081 2.23 29.92 5.47
C PRO A 1081 3.59 29.81 4.75
N SER A 1082 3.82 28.70 4.04
CA SER A 1082 5.06 28.48 3.27
C SER A 1082 5.22 29.50 2.14
N ALA A 1083 4.18 29.75 1.35
CA ALA A 1083 4.22 30.76 0.29
C ALA A 1083 4.32 32.20 0.85
N ARG A 1084 3.63 32.47 1.97
CA ARG A 1084 3.68 33.77 2.65
C ARG A 1084 5.09 34.11 3.14
N SER A 1085 5.81 33.13 3.70
CA SER A 1085 7.20 33.34 4.15
C SER A 1085 8.14 33.75 3.01
N VAL A 1086 8.06 33.07 1.86
CA VAL A 1086 8.89 33.37 0.68
C VAL A 1086 8.56 34.75 0.10
N LEU A 1087 7.27 35.14 0.08
CA LEU A 1087 6.83 36.45 -0.42
C LEU A 1087 7.27 37.62 0.48
N ILE A 1088 7.16 37.45 1.80
CA ILE A 1088 7.62 38.47 2.76
C ILE A 1088 9.15 38.63 2.66
N GLU A 1089 9.89 37.52 2.59
CA GLU A 1089 11.35 37.58 2.40
C GLU A 1089 11.76 38.15 1.04
N ALA A 1090 10.94 37.98 0.01
CA ALA A 1090 11.14 38.59 -1.31
C ALA A 1090 10.81 40.10 -1.33
N GLY A 1091 10.22 40.64 -0.25
CA GLY A 1091 9.96 42.08 -0.08
C GLY A 1091 8.49 42.50 -0.20
N LEU A 1092 7.54 41.57 -0.21
CA LEU A 1092 6.10 41.91 -0.22
C LEU A 1092 5.63 42.32 1.19
N ASP A 1093 4.88 43.41 1.27
CA ASP A 1093 4.33 43.92 2.54
C ASP A 1093 3.33 42.93 3.17
N GLN A 1094 3.28 42.88 4.51
CA GLN A 1094 2.33 42.06 5.25
C GLN A 1094 0.88 42.46 4.98
N ASP A 1095 0.64 43.71 4.62
CA ASP A 1095 -0.68 44.25 4.31
C ASP A 1095 -1.25 43.76 2.96
N ALA A 1096 -0.41 43.12 2.13
CA ALA A 1096 -0.85 42.49 0.88
C ALA A 1096 -1.60 41.17 1.11
N PHE A 1097 -1.51 40.56 2.30
CA PHE A 1097 -2.13 39.27 2.61
C PHE A 1097 -3.49 39.42 3.28
N CYS A 1098 -4.46 38.63 2.83
CA CYS A 1098 -5.83 38.71 3.32
C CYS A 1098 -6.45 37.32 3.46
N GLU A 1099 -7.21 37.10 4.53
CA GLU A 1099 -8.10 35.95 4.68
C GLU A 1099 -9.51 36.31 4.16
N GLU A 1100 -10.33 35.31 3.82
CA GLU A 1100 -11.64 35.50 3.17
C GLU A 1100 -12.59 36.39 4.00
N ASP A 1101 -12.61 36.23 5.32
CA ASP A 1101 -13.40 37.05 6.26
C ASP A 1101 -12.91 38.51 6.39
N SER A 1102 -11.67 38.78 5.95
CA SER A 1102 -11.04 40.11 6.01
C SER A 1102 -11.03 40.85 4.67
N LEU A 1103 -11.42 40.20 3.56
CA LEU A 1103 -11.38 40.77 2.21
C LEU A 1103 -12.17 42.08 2.11
N LEU A 1104 -13.33 42.16 2.80
CA LEU A 1104 -14.17 43.36 2.84
C LEU A 1104 -13.51 44.55 3.52
N ARG A 1105 -12.71 44.31 4.57
CA ARG A 1105 -11.95 45.37 5.25
C ARG A 1105 -10.81 45.88 4.38
N SER A 1106 -10.10 44.97 3.72
CA SER A 1106 -9.00 45.31 2.82
C SER A 1106 -9.47 46.08 1.56
N LEU A 1107 -10.66 45.73 1.03
CA LEU A 1107 -11.29 46.44 -0.09
C LEU A 1107 -11.75 47.87 0.29
N ARG A 1108 -12.27 48.09 1.51
CA ARG A 1108 -12.73 49.41 1.96
C ARG A 1108 -11.59 50.44 2.03
N GLY A 1109 -10.38 50.01 2.41
CA GLY A 1109 -9.29 50.93 2.72
C GLY A 1109 -9.61 51.75 3.98
N ASN A 1110 -8.62 51.98 4.84
CA ASN A 1110 -8.78 52.97 5.89
C ASN A 1110 -8.86 54.35 5.23
N ASP A 1111 -10.03 54.99 5.25
CA ASP A 1111 -10.21 56.41 4.91
C ASP A 1111 -9.41 57.38 5.83
N ALA A 1112 -8.55 56.84 6.71
CA ALA A 1112 -7.66 57.60 7.59
C ALA A 1112 -6.19 57.68 7.10
N ASP A 1113 -5.75 56.87 6.13
CA ASP A 1113 -4.34 56.80 5.71
C ASP A 1113 -4.15 57.13 4.22
N ARG A 1114 -4.69 58.26 3.76
CA ARG A 1114 -4.29 58.83 2.46
C ARG A 1114 -2.88 59.45 2.47
N ASP A 1115 -2.24 59.53 3.63
CA ASP A 1115 -0.92 60.17 3.81
C ASP A 1115 0.24 59.19 4.05
N ILE A 1116 0.01 57.88 4.01
CA ILE A 1116 1.07 56.88 4.20
C ILE A 1116 0.95 55.82 3.11
N LEU A 1117 1.54 56.08 1.94
CA LEU A 1117 2.05 55.07 0.99
C LEU A 1117 2.75 55.79 -0.17
N VAL A 1118 3.73 56.62 0.18
CA VAL A 1118 4.85 56.95 -0.70
C VAL A 1118 6.11 56.92 0.16
N PRO A 1119 7.04 56.00 -0.14
CA PRO A 1119 8.45 56.34 -0.03
C PRO A 1119 9.05 56.42 -1.42
N ALA A 1120 9.74 57.53 -1.66
CA ALA A 1120 10.65 57.74 -2.77
C ALA A 1120 11.69 56.60 -2.91
N PRO A 1121 12.26 56.39 -4.10
CA PRO A 1121 13.16 55.27 -4.38
C PRO A 1121 14.48 55.45 -3.63
N ASN A 1122 14.72 54.63 -2.61
CA ASN A 1122 16.05 54.47 -2.03
C ASN A 1122 16.69 53.20 -2.58
N HIS A 1123 17.45 53.37 -3.66
CA HIS A 1123 18.48 52.43 -4.07
C HIS A 1123 19.41 52.11 -2.88
N ARG A 1124 19.32 50.91 -2.33
CA ARG A 1124 20.45 50.23 -1.68
C ARG A 1124 20.95 49.15 -2.63
N LEU A 1125 21.85 49.57 -3.51
CA LEU A 1125 22.77 48.67 -4.19
C LEU A 1125 23.61 47.94 -3.12
N LEU A 1126 23.56 46.62 -3.12
CA LEU A 1126 24.60 45.79 -2.50
C LEU A 1126 25.96 46.15 -3.15
N PRO A 1127 27.04 46.32 -2.38
CA PRO A 1127 28.33 46.65 -2.96
C PRO A 1127 28.88 45.45 -3.74
N ARG A 1128 29.33 45.72 -4.97
CA ARG A 1128 30.12 44.79 -5.80
C ARG A 1128 31.34 44.32 -5.02
N ALA A 1129 31.56 43.01 -5.04
CA ALA A 1129 32.85 42.41 -4.74
C ALA A 1129 33.84 42.79 -5.84
N GLU A 1130 34.75 43.71 -5.53
CA GLU A 1130 36.06 43.84 -6.17
C GLU A 1130 37.01 44.49 -5.14
N ASP A 1131 38.25 43.98 -5.16
CA ASP A 1131 39.43 44.42 -4.41
C ASP A 1131 39.67 43.87 -2.98
N GLY A 1132 40.68 42.98 -2.92
CA GLY A 1132 41.85 43.29 -2.10
C GLY A 1132 41.88 42.69 -0.70
N MET A 1133 42.14 41.39 -0.63
CA MET A 1133 42.68 40.74 0.56
C MET A 1133 44.08 41.32 0.85
N GLN A 1134 44.18 42.26 1.79
CA GLN A 1134 45.39 42.51 2.55
C GLN A 1134 45.10 42.31 4.04
N LEU A 1135 45.94 41.43 4.59
CA LEU A 1135 46.03 40.99 5.96
C LEU A 1135 46.14 42.20 6.91
N ASP A 1136 45.52 42.11 8.09
CA ASP A 1136 46.30 42.09 9.33
C ASP A 1136 45.43 41.71 10.54
N ASN A 1137 45.96 40.72 11.26
CA ASN A 1137 45.60 40.35 12.62
C ASN A 1137 45.97 41.49 13.58
N GLU A 1138 45.25 41.64 14.69
CA GLU A 1138 45.78 41.26 16.02
C GLU A 1138 44.90 41.76 17.17
N GLU A 1139 44.64 40.81 18.06
CA GLU A 1139 44.24 41.02 19.44
C GLU A 1139 45.35 41.71 20.25
N ASN A 1140 44.91 42.47 21.24
CA ASN A 1140 45.48 42.59 22.59
C ASN A 1140 46.96 42.97 22.76
N HIS A 1141 47.12 44.18 23.32
CA HIS A 1141 47.97 44.51 24.48
C HIS A 1141 49.25 43.69 24.74
N VAL A 1142 50.39 44.35 24.45
CA VAL A 1142 51.45 44.71 25.42
C VAL A 1142 51.90 43.62 26.42
N ALA A 1143 53.06 42.98 26.16
CA ALA A 1143 54.31 43.17 26.92
C ALA A 1143 55.35 42.02 26.76
N ASN A 1144 56.47 42.36 26.09
CA ASN A 1144 57.88 42.06 26.40
C ASN A 1144 58.36 40.66 26.88
N LYS A 1145 59.19 40.07 25.98
CA LYS A 1145 60.53 39.47 26.18
C LYS A 1145 60.68 38.18 27.02
N THR A 1146 60.75 37.03 26.35
CA THR A 1146 62.01 36.33 25.98
C THR A 1146 61.74 35.25 24.95
#